data_AF-A0A166T6F9-F1
#
_entry.id   AF-A0A166T6F9-F1
#
_cell.length_a   1.000
_cell.length_b   1.000
_cell.length_c   1.000
_cell.angle_alpha   90.00
_cell.angle_beta   90.00
_cell.angle_gamma   90.00
#
_symmetry.space_group_name_H-M   'P 1'
#
loop_
_entity.id
_entity.type
_entity.pdbx_description
1 polymer ?
#
loop_
_entity_poly.entity_id
_entity_poly.type
_entity_poly.pdbx_seq_one_letter_code
_entity_poly.pdbx_strand_id
1 'polypeptide(L)'
;MRRRTFMSALAAATAAGPIAATGSSEVRAASGGIPAIEFHSTSSLLDSSGGELTDSSIISVWAEDTASNHDADSNGDATIYSSGTSIPLAATESNVVAFGSMLVEDDTVWQHGNEEFVLNAWDAQLGGSGTVLFDEGHDQYYDLASFSKFESYAENNGYTVTATPSLSSDLGSADAAVITSPATAFSSSELSALSDFVASGGTLFVHDQSDYNDNDTTANLNAIASALGLSFRFNDDEVVDATNNGGSDYLPLTSQFNTDFDYFTDREGLGLDKSKTYTVDVTKVSDGDTATVEFSDGTTESIRILGIDTPELSSHSSAERIQEWEGIEDLSYLQTWGDNAKTFGQDELGGKTVTLAFDENEPIRDTYDRVLGYLYYDADGDGNRDDLYNYHAVEQGYARVYGSGLSKHDEFWRAEDAARSDSLNVWSESAPDEAPEIRNRAVDDLFFPQAASVKTESGGVADSRVPVSAESTATQSGGYSYSGDIPLTAVDEDANVAMVGGPLIDESYESSEGFAVDTSDYENFVFLTNLIDYITDRSGDVLIDGGHGQFDASYALSNDDAAYYGRYLEGVDLSFDQVNHLDAFDLSRWQAVIVTTPVSAFTSAEIDALTSFIADGGAVVLVGAGTAPSGARSNLNSLASSLGTDLRINGDQVTDGTNNVNGDSGIPTTTVFDTSFPLFDAYDGSTGGGDGGSGDGEISIAQIHEDASGNDNNNLDDEYVVFENTGTGSIDLTGWTVEDEASHTYSFPDGFTFDAGAQVTLHTGTGSDTSTDLYWGKTGSAVWNNGGDTVSVYDDSGALSTSKSY
;
A
#
# COMPACT_ATOMS: atom_id res chain seq x y z
N MET A 1 5.21 -9.29 1.15
CA MET A 1 5.85 -8.11 0.49
C MET A 1 6.48 -7.20 1.53
N ARG A 2 7.76 -6.81 1.43
CA ARG A 2 8.35 -5.83 2.37
C ARG A 2 8.93 -4.65 1.60
N ARG A 3 8.40 -3.45 1.79
CA ARG A 3 9.12 -2.20 1.47
C ARG A 3 9.69 -1.50 2.71
N ARG A 4 9.37 -1.95 3.93
CA ARG A 4 9.47 -1.05 5.10
C ARG A 4 10.37 -1.46 6.25
N THR A 5 11.23 -2.48 6.10
CA THR A 5 12.17 -2.86 7.19
C THR A 5 13.32 -1.86 7.44
N PHE A 6 13.30 -0.61 6.94
CA PHE A 6 14.43 0.32 7.18
C PHE A 6 14.09 1.80 7.51
N MET A 7 12.82 2.21 7.55
CA MET A 7 12.48 3.63 7.83
C MET A 7 12.45 4.00 9.32
N SER A 8 12.71 3.08 10.26
CA SER A 8 12.57 3.34 11.71
C SER A 8 13.79 3.99 12.39
N ALA A 9 14.71 4.63 11.64
CA ALA A 9 15.89 5.22 12.26
C ALA A 9 16.37 6.56 11.68
N LEU A 10 15.51 7.58 11.47
CA LEU A 10 16.02 8.98 11.42
C LEU A 10 14.99 10.12 11.59
N ALA A 11 13.99 10.01 12.47
CA ALA A 11 13.16 11.18 12.85
C ALA A 11 13.80 11.98 14.01
N ALA A 12 14.97 12.58 13.78
CA ALA A 12 15.55 13.55 14.73
C ALA A 12 16.54 14.51 14.04
N ALA A 13 16.05 15.46 13.23
CA ALA A 13 16.83 16.67 12.94
C ALA A 13 15.92 17.88 12.68
N THR A 14 16.12 18.87 13.54
CA THR A 14 15.52 20.20 13.65
C THR A 14 15.34 21.01 12.36
N ALA A 15 14.21 21.72 12.29
CA ALA A 15 13.87 22.76 11.33
C ALA A 15 14.99 23.79 11.09
N ALA A 16 15.31 24.05 9.81
CA ALA A 16 16.12 25.17 9.37
C ALA A 16 15.24 26.24 8.68
N GLY A 17 15.52 27.51 8.97
CA GLY A 17 14.79 28.69 8.47
C GLY A 17 15.06 29.00 6.99
N PRO A 18 14.51 30.13 6.48
CA PRO A 18 14.41 30.36 5.04
C PRO A 18 15.78 30.61 4.41
N ILE A 19 16.11 29.82 3.38
CA ILE A 19 17.29 30.00 2.54
C ILE A 19 16.99 31.10 1.50
N ALA A 20 17.93 32.03 1.37
CA ALA A 20 17.89 33.09 0.37
C ALA A 20 18.33 32.53 -0.99
N ALA A 21 17.44 32.59 -1.98
CA ALA A 21 17.74 32.23 -3.35
C ALA A 21 18.81 33.15 -3.96
N THR A 22 20.00 32.61 -4.21
CA THR A 22 20.96 33.13 -5.21
C THR A 22 20.81 32.27 -6.45
N GLY A 23 20.46 32.89 -7.58
CA GLY A 23 20.00 32.20 -8.79
C GLY A 23 20.96 31.11 -9.27
N SER A 24 20.57 29.85 -9.09
CA SER A 24 21.20 28.68 -9.68
C SER A 24 20.54 28.37 -11.03
N SER A 25 21.34 27.87 -11.97
CA SER A 25 20.90 27.29 -13.25
C SER A 25 20.42 25.85 -13.09
N GLU A 26 20.16 25.41 -11.85
CA GLU A 26 19.60 24.11 -11.51
C GLU A 26 18.15 24.06 -11.98
N VAL A 27 17.87 23.15 -12.90
CA VAL A 27 16.51 22.90 -13.38
C VAL A 27 16.23 21.43 -13.16
N ARG A 28 15.18 21.13 -12.38
CA ARG A 28 14.67 19.76 -12.27
C ARG A 28 14.17 19.28 -13.62
N ALA A 29 14.38 18.01 -13.93
CA ALA A 29 14.01 17.39 -15.21
C ALA A 29 12.67 17.91 -15.75
N ALA A 30 12.69 18.42 -16.99
CA ALA A 30 11.51 18.90 -17.69
C ALA A 30 10.72 17.71 -18.29
N SER A 31 9.40 17.84 -18.39
CA SER A 31 8.56 16.81 -19.02
C SER A 31 9.00 16.53 -20.47
N GLY A 32 9.39 15.28 -20.76
CA GLY A 32 9.82 14.82 -22.10
C GLY A 32 11.34 14.72 -22.31
N GLY A 33 12.14 14.79 -21.25
CA GLY A 33 13.56 14.37 -21.23
C GLY A 33 13.77 13.16 -20.31
N ILE A 34 15.02 12.69 -20.21
CA ILE A 34 15.42 11.61 -19.29
C ILE A 34 14.90 11.94 -17.88
N PRO A 35 14.24 11.00 -17.17
CA PRO A 35 13.55 11.31 -15.92
C PRO A 35 14.50 11.53 -14.73
N ALA A 36 15.43 10.59 -14.50
CA ALA A 36 16.47 10.67 -13.48
C ALA A 36 17.59 9.70 -13.85
N ILE A 37 18.85 10.05 -13.58
CA ILE A 37 20.04 9.22 -13.86
C ILE A 37 20.55 8.62 -12.55
N GLU A 38 20.89 7.33 -12.59
CA GLU A 38 21.49 6.64 -11.45
C GLU A 38 23.03 6.72 -11.52
N PHE A 39 23.67 7.11 -10.44
CA PHE A 39 25.13 7.22 -10.33
C PHE A 39 25.67 6.17 -9.35
N HIS A 40 25.78 4.92 -9.80
CA HIS A 40 26.28 3.82 -8.96
C HIS A 40 27.72 4.08 -8.48
N SER A 41 27.90 4.03 -7.15
CA SER A 41 29.19 4.15 -6.48
C SER A 41 30.04 5.29 -7.05
N THR A 42 29.44 6.49 -7.07
CA THR A 42 30.02 7.65 -7.76
C THR A 42 30.95 8.46 -6.86
N SER A 43 32.01 9.01 -7.46
CA SER A 43 32.73 10.15 -6.91
C SER A 43 32.09 11.46 -7.37
N SER A 44 32.45 12.55 -6.70
CA SER A 44 32.14 13.91 -7.13
C SER A 44 33.31 14.55 -7.88
N LEU A 45 33.11 15.76 -8.42
CA LEU A 45 34.16 16.53 -9.08
C LEU A 45 34.65 17.68 -8.19
N LEU A 46 35.88 18.13 -8.39
CA LEU A 46 36.51 19.24 -7.67
C LEU A 46 37.02 20.31 -8.64
N ASP A 47 37.29 21.50 -8.14
CA ASP A 47 38.02 22.51 -8.89
C ASP A 47 39.51 22.11 -9.07
N SER A 48 40.21 22.78 -9.98
CA SER A 48 41.63 22.51 -10.27
C SER A 48 42.58 22.63 -9.06
N SER A 49 42.15 23.27 -7.97
CA SER A 49 42.90 23.38 -6.72
C SER A 49 42.62 22.26 -5.72
N GLY A 50 41.61 21.41 -6.00
CA GLY A 50 41.08 20.41 -5.07
C GLY A 50 40.04 20.97 -4.10
N GLY A 51 39.41 22.10 -4.43
CA GLY A 51 38.28 22.66 -3.68
C GLY A 51 36.93 22.37 -4.34
N GLU A 52 35.86 22.93 -3.78
CA GLU A 52 34.49 22.78 -4.30
C GLU A 52 34.36 23.37 -5.71
N LEU A 53 33.95 22.54 -6.67
CA LEU A 53 33.61 22.97 -8.03
C LEU A 53 32.19 23.55 -8.05
N THR A 54 32.12 24.87 -8.32
CA THR A 54 30.85 25.62 -8.33
C THR A 54 30.60 26.34 -9.67
N ASP A 55 31.47 26.17 -10.66
CA ASP A 55 31.31 26.77 -11.97
C ASP A 55 30.27 26.00 -12.80
N SER A 56 29.01 26.46 -12.76
CA SER A 56 27.93 25.81 -13.49
C SER A 56 28.08 25.87 -15.01
N SER A 57 29.02 26.65 -15.56
CA SER A 57 29.25 26.66 -17.02
C SER A 57 29.89 25.38 -17.56
N ILE A 58 30.43 24.54 -16.67
CA ILE A 58 31.00 23.23 -17.03
C ILE A 58 30.29 22.06 -16.36
N ILE A 59 29.46 22.27 -15.33
CA ILE A 59 28.76 21.19 -14.62
C ILE A 59 27.48 20.82 -15.37
N SER A 60 27.32 19.55 -15.73
CA SER A 60 26.14 19.03 -16.43
C SER A 60 25.12 18.38 -15.49
N VAL A 61 25.55 17.74 -14.41
CA VAL A 61 24.69 17.04 -13.44
C VAL A 61 25.16 17.30 -12.02
N TRP A 62 24.22 17.53 -11.11
CA TRP A 62 24.44 17.56 -9.66
C TRP A 62 23.73 16.38 -8.98
N ALA A 63 24.20 16.00 -7.79
CA ALA A 63 23.42 15.15 -6.89
C ALA A 63 22.20 15.90 -6.34
N GLU A 64 21.21 15.18 -5.82
CA GLU A 64 20.09 15.80 -5.11
C GLU A 64 20.56 16.47 -3.81
N ASP A 65 19.80 17.45 -3.30
CA ASP A 65 20.17 18.24 -2.10
C ASP A 65 20.31 17.39 -0.83
N THR A 66 19.79 16.16 -0.87
CA THR A 66 19.84 15.15 0.20
C THR A 66 21.13 14.34 0.21
N ALA A 67 21.92 14.39 -0.87
CA ALA A 67 23.15 13.64 -1.01
C ALA A 67 24.29 14.23 -0.16
N SER A 68 25.29 13.41 0.14
CA SER A 68 26.47 13.79 0.92
C SER A 68 27.73 13.04 0.46
N ASN A 69 28.89 13.69 0.55
CA ASN A 69 30.19 13.04 0.32
C ASN A 69 30.67 12.31 1.59
N HIS A 70 31.27 11.14 1.39
CA HIS A 70 31.94 10.35 2.42
C HIS A 70 33.38 10.06 1.98
N ASP A 71 34.26 9.95 2.96
CA ASP A 71 35.62 9.41 2.84
C ASP A 71 35.51 7.93 3.25
N ALA A 72 35.19 7.06 2.29
CA ALA A 72 34.72 5.70 2.56
C ALA A 72 35.85 4.83 3.11
N ASP A 73 37.08 5.06 2.67
CA ASP A 73 38.27 4.34 3.14
C ASP A 73 38.93 5.00 4.39
N SER A 74 38.52 6.24 4.71
CA SER A 74 39.00 7.04 5.83
C SER A 74 40.50 7.38 5.79
N ASN A 75 41.09 7.47 4.60
CA ASN A 75 42.50 7.81 4.42
C ASN A 75 42.75 9.34 4.51
N GLY A 76 41.69 10.16 4.35
CA GLY A 76 41.69 11.61 4.49
C GLY A 76 42.07 12.43 3.24
N ASP A 77 42.01 11.87 2.03
CA ASP A 77 42.20 12.60 0.77
C ASP A 77 40.92 13.01 0.05
N ALA A 78 39.76 12.52 0.50
CA ALA A 78 38.43 13.00 0.10
C ALA A 78 38.20 14.49 0.44
N THR A 79 37.64 15.23 -0.51
CA THR A 79 37.13 16.58 -0.25
C THR A 79 35.62 16.54 -0.01
N ILE A 80 35.21 16.88 1.20
CA ILE A 80 33.79 16.90 1.58
C ILE A 80 33.19 18.28 1.27
N TYR A 81 32.16 18.34 0.45
CA TYR A 81 31.47 19.59 0.14
C TYR A 81 30.80 20.17 1.38
N SER A 82 30.81 21.50 1.48
CA SER A 82 30.10 22.23 2.51
C SER A 82 28.60 22.01 2.39
N SER A 83 27.92 21.91 3.54
CA SER A 83 26.46 21.82 3.58
C SER A 83 25.80 22.97 2.80
N GLY A 84 24.91 22.61 1.87
CA GLY A 84 24.20 23.55 1.00
C GLY A 84 24.95 23.94 -0.28
N THR A 85 26.15 23.39 -0.52
CA THR A 85 26.80 23.45 -1.84
C THR A 85 26.42 22.19 -2.64
N SER A 86 25.88 22.38 -3.84
CA SER A 86 25.50 21.29 -4.74
C SER A 86 26.71 20.46 -5.17
N ILE A 87 26.59 19.13 -5.11
CA ILE A 87 27.69 18.18 -5.41
C ILE A 87 27.67 17.85 -6.91
N PRO A 88 28.70 18.21 -7.70
CA PRO A 88 28.75 17.91 -9.13
C PRO A 88 29.14 16.46 -9.40
N LEU A 89 28.35 15.78 -10.23
CA LEU A 89 28.57 14.37 -10.60
C LEU A 89 29.05 14.17 -12.05
N ALA A 90 28.81 15.17 -12.92
CA ALA A 90 29.32 15.16 -14.28
C ALA A 90 29.64 16.58 -14.78
N ALA A 91 30.73 16.73 -15.53
CA ALA A 91 31.17 18.01 -16.09
C ALA A 91 31.70 17.87 -17.52
N THR A 92 31.78 18.99 -18.25
CA THR A 92 32.32 19.06 -19.60
C THR A 92 33.16 20.32 -19.79
N GLU A 93 34.41 20.16 -20.21
CA GLU A 93 35.30 21.26 -20.56
C GLU A 93 36.24 20.87 -21.70
N SER A 94 36.41 21.72 -22.70
CA SER A 94 37.45 21.56 -23.75
C SER A 94 37.46 20.19 -24.43
N ASN A 95 36.29 19.66 -24.82
CA ASN A 95 36.09 18.30 -25.38
C ASN A 95 36.47 17.16 -24.41
N VAL A 96 36.47 17.41 -23.10
CA VAL A 96 36.57 16.37 -22.08
C VAL A 96 35.24 16.33 -21.34
N VAL A 97 34.59 15.18 -21.34
CA VAL A 97 33.39 14.91 -20.55
C VAL A 97 33.79 13.98 -19.42
N ALA A 98 33.51 14.39 -18.19
CA ALA A 98 33.84 13.66 -16.99
C ALA A 98 32.57 13.18 -16.30
N PHE A 99 32.57 11.92 -15.87
CA PHE A 99 31.53 11.28 -15.08
C PHE A 99 32.15 10.73 -13.81
N GLY A 100 31.49 10.90 -12.66
CA GLY A 100 31.93 10.33 -11.39
C GLY A 100 31.70 8.82 -11.26
N SER A 101 31.09 8.18 -12.26
CA SER A 101 30.67 6.77 -12.21
C SER A 101 30.76 6.07 -13.58
N MET A 102 30.81 4.74 -13.54
CA MET A 102 30.66 3.84 -14.69
C MET A 102 29.18 3.72 -15.11
N LEU A 103 28.62 4.82 -15.62
CA LEU A 103 27.19 4.96 -15.84
C LEU A 103 26.52 3.91 -16.76
N VAL A 104 27.27 3.19 -17.57
CA VAL A 104 26.72 2.30 -18.63
C VAL A 104 27.41 0.93 -18.67
N GLU A 105 27.96 0.50 -17.55
CA GLU A 105 28.49 -0.86 -17.41
C GLU A 105 27.37 -1.90 -17.44
N ASP A 106 27.68 -3.16 -17.75
CA ASP A 106 26.68 -4.18 -18.09
C ASP A 106 25.70 -4.52 -16.96
N ASP A 107 26.02 -4.22 -15.70
CA ASP A 107 25.14 -4.38 -14.54
C ASP A 107 24.25 -3.14 -14.28
N THR A 108 24.32 -2.10 -15.11
CA THR A 108 23.47 -0.89 -15.02
C THR A 108 21.99 -1.23 -15.16
N VAL A 109 21.15 -0.61 -14.32
CA VAL A 109 19.69 -0.65 -14.46
C VAL A 109 19.24 0.31 -15.57
N TRP A 110 18.91 -0.23 -16.75
CA TRP A 110 18.54 0.54 -17.95
C TRP A 110 17.20 1.31 -17.87
N GLN A 111 16.59 1.41 -16.69
CA GLN A 111 15.31 2.12 -16.49
C GLN A 111 15.47 3.60 -16.12
N HIS A 112 16.71 4.05 -15.90
CA HIS A 112 17.06 5.42 -15.50
C HIS A 112 17.66 6.23 -16.66
N GLY A 113 17.65 5.71 -17.89
CA GLY A 113 18.13 6.43 -19.08
C GLY A 113 19.62 6.78 -19.06
N ASN A 114 20.41 6.04 -18.29
CA ASN A 114 21.86 6.20 -18.20
C ASN A 114 22.55 6.08 -19.58
N GLU A 115 22.15 5.08 -20.37
CA GLU A 115 22.63 4.85 -21.73
C GLU A 115 22.27 6.00 -22.66
N GLU A 116 21.09 6.57 -22.47
CA GLU A 116 20.62 7.70 -23.26
C GLU A 116 21.45 8.94 -22.94
N PHE A 117 21.71 9.20 -21.66
CA PHE A 117 22.54 10.30 -21.20
C PHE A 117 23.97 10.21 -21.75
N VAL A 118 24.63 9.06 -21.62
CA VAL A 118 26.00 8.89 -22.13
C VAL A 118 26.04 9.01 -23.66
N LEU A 119 25.07 8.43 -24.37
CA LEU A 119 25.02 8.52 -25.83
C LEU A 119 24.66 9.95 -26.30
N ASN A 120 23.78 10.67 -25.60
CA ASN A 120 23.51 12.09 -25.85
C ASN A 120 24.80 12.93 -25.69
N ALA A 121 25.61 12.63 -24.67
CA ALA A 121 26.90 13.29 -24.48
C ALA A 121 27.86 12.96 -25.65
N TRP A 122 27.89 11.72 -26.13
CA TRP A 122 28.65 11.35 -27.33
C TRP A 122 28.16 12.10 -28.57
N ASP A 123 26.85 12.19 -28.78
CA ASP A 123 26.25 12.90 -29.91
C ASP A 123 26.59 14.40 -29.88
N ALA A 124 26.54 15.02 -28.70
CA ALA A 124 26.85 16.43 -28.53
C ALA A 124 28.32 16.75 -28.84
N GLN A 125 29.25 15.85 -28.49
CA GLN A 125 30.68 16.06 -28.75
C GLN A 125 31.10 15.65 -30.17
N LEU A 126 30.49 14.59 -30.73
CA LEU A 126 30.96 13.95 -31.98
C LEU A 126 30.04 14.20 -33.18
N GLY A 127 28.82 14.68 -32.96
CA GLY A 127 27.84 14.95 -34.00
C GLY A 127 27.10 13.72 -34.52
N GLY A 128 26.94 12.68 -33.70
CA GLY A 128 26.08 11.52 -33.97
C GLY A 128 26.72 10.33 -34.69
N SER A 129 28.05 10.31 -34.83
CA SER A 129 28.81 9.15 -35.32
C SER A 129 30.30 9.36 -35.05
N GLY A 130 31.08 8.29 -35.01
CA GLY A 130 32.54 8.39 -34.88
C GLY A 130 33.20 7.08 -34.47
N THR A 131 34.52 7.06 -34.49
CA THR A 131 35.33 5.97 -33.93
C THR A 131 35.71 6.31 -32.49
N VAL A 132 35.28 5.48 -31.54
CA VAL A 132 35.54 5.65 -30.11
C VAL A 132 36.46 4.53 -29.63
N LEU A 133 37.62 4.90 -29.09
CA LEU A 133 38.58 3.95 -28.54
C LEU A 133 38.37 3.76 -27.05
N PHE A 134 38.19 2.52 -26.60
CA PHE A 134 38.26 2.19 -25.17
C PHE A 134 39.71 1.89 -24.80
N ASP A 135 40.26 2.62 -23.84
CA ASP A 135 41.62 2.35 -23.36
C ASP A 135 41.67 1.05 -22.58
N GLU A 136 42.55 0.13 -22.96
CA GLU A 136 42.90 -1.10 -22.22
C GLU A 136 44.42 -1.19 -22.00
N GLY A 137 45.15 -0.09 -22.24
CA GLY A 137 46.61 -0.04 -22.11
C GLY A 137 47.11 0.20 -20.69
N HIS A 138 46.22 0.59 -19.77
CA HIS A 138 46.56 1.09 -18.43
C HIS A 138 45.97 0.26 -17.30
N ASP A 139 45.75 -1.04 -17.54
CA ASP A 139 45.18 -1.99 -16.58
C ASP A 139 43.85 -1.46 -16.01
N GLN A 140 42.91 -1.10 -16.89
CA GLN A 140 41.59 -0.64 -16.46
C GLN A 140 40.93 -1.71 -15.59
N TYR A 141 40.28 -1.27 -14.52
CA TYR A 141 39.38 -2.16 -13.78
C TYR A 141 38.16 -2.55 -14.63
N TYR A 142 37.60 -1.58 -15.40
CA TYR A 142 36.53 -1.81 -16.37
C TYR A 142 37.09 -1.65 -17.79
N ASP A 143 37.28 -2.78 -18.47
CA ASP A 143 37.64 -2.83 -19.89
C ASP A 143 36.37 -2.77 -20.76
N LEU A 144 36.51 -2.79 -22.09
CA LEU A 144 35.34 -2.67 -22.98
C LEU A 144 34.35 -3.84 -22.79
N ALA A 145 34.82 -5.01 -22.34
CA ALA A 145 33.95 -6.16 -22.13
C ALA A 145 32.97 -5.96 -20.96
N SER A 146 33.26 -5.02 -20.05
CA SER A 146 32.32 -4.58 -19.01
C SER A 146 31.20 -3.68 -19.54
N PHE A 147 31.23 -3.25 -20.80
CA PHE A 147 30.27 -2.31 -21.41
C PHE A 147 29.65 -2.90 -22.69
N SER A 148 29.55 -4.22 -22.81
CA SER A 148 29.17 -4.89 -24.07
C SER A 148 27.75 -4.53 -24.55
N LYS A 149 26.82 -4.28 -23.63
CA LYS A 149 25.46 -3.82 -23.93
C LYS A 149 25.47 -2.40 -24.48
N PHE A 150 26.18 -1.49 -23.82
CA PHE A 150 26.32 -0.11 -24.29
C PHE A 150 27.14 -0.02 -25.58
N GLU A 151 28.16 -0.84 -25.76
CA GLU A 151 28.92 -0.98 -27.01
C GLU A 151 27.95 -1.27 -28.17
N SER A 152 27.14 -2.31 -28.02
CA SER A 152 26.14 -2.69 -29.02
C SER A 152 25.10 -1.58 -29.26
N TYR A 153 24.66 -0.91 -28.20
CA TYR A 153 23.73 0.22 -28.28
C TYR A 153 24.34 1.41 -29.05
N ALA A 154 25.57 1.79 -28.76
CA ALA A 154 26.29 2.87 -29.44
C ALA A 154 26.57 2.52 -30.91
N GLU A 155 26.96 1.28 -31.21
CA GLU A 155 27.18 0.83 -32.59
C GLU A 155 25.88 0.86 -33.41
N ASN A 156 24.77 0.44 -32.84
CA ASN A 156 23.45 0.54 -33.45
C ASN A 156 23.02 2.01 -33.69
N ASN A 157 23.58 2.94 -32.92
CA ASN A 157 23.38 4.38 -33.04
C ASN A 157 24.47 5.09 -33.88
N GLY A 158 25.29 4.35 -34.63
CA GLY A 158 26.17 4.91 -35.66
C GLY A 158 27.62 5.12 -35.24
N TYR A 159 28.03 4.61 -34.08
CA TYR A 159 29.41 4.61 -33.63
C TYR A 159 30.16 3.35 -34.07
N THR A 160 31.49 3.43 -34.04
CA THR A 160 32.38 2.26 -34.07
C THR A 160 33.16 2.29 -32.78
N VAL A 161 32.94 1.30 -31.92
CA VAL A 161 33.59 1.22 -30.61
C VAL A 161 34.66 0.13 -30.70
N THR A 162 35.86 0.39 -30.17
CA THR A 162 36.95 -0.59 -30.24
C THR A 162 37.91 -0.41 -29.08
N ALA A 163 38.25 -1.50 -28.41
CA ALA A 163 39.30 -1.53 -27.40
C ALA A 163 40.70 -1.37 -28.00
N THR A 164 41.60 -0.68 -27.30
CA THR A 164 43.02 -0.58 -27.67
C THR A 164 43.96 -0.73 -26.47
N PRO A 165 44.99 -1.61 -26.55
CA PRO A 165 46.06 -1.68 -25.56
C PRO A 165 47.17 -0.65 -25.81
N SER A 166 47.02 0.23 -26.81
CA SER A 166 48.06 1.17 -27.25
C SER A 166 47.46 2.51 -27.62
N LEU A 167 46.68 3.07 -26.69
CA LEU A 167 45.90 4.31 -26.89
C LEU A 167 46.67 5.39 -27.65
N SER A 168 47.87 5.76 -27.19
CA SER A 168 48.67 6.83 -27.80
C SER A 168 49.04 6.61 -29.27
N SER A 169 49.17 5.37 -29.75
CA SER A 169 49.43 5.10 -31.17
C SER A 169 48.19 5.15 -32.04
N ASP A 170 47.02 4.94 -31.43
CA ASP A 170 45.77 4.69 -32.14
C ASP A 170 44.85 5.92 -32.17
N LEU A 171 45.06 6.89 -31.26
CA LEU A 171 44.35 8.18 -31.21
C LEU A 171 44.25 8.89 -32.57
N GLY A 172 45.27 8.76 -33.43
CA GLY A 172 45.28 9.40 -34.74
C GLY A 172 44.22 8.87 -35.73
N SER A 173 43.53 7.78 -35.39
CA SER A 173 42.44 7.19 -36.16
C SER A 173 41.07 7.27 -35.48
N ALA A 174 41.01 7.88 -34.29
CA ALA A 174 39.81 7.98 -33.48
C ALA A 174 39.23 9.39 -33.48
N ASP A 175 37.94 9.49 -33.22
CA ASP A 175 37.24 10.76 -32.96
C ASP A 175 37.11 11.00 -31.45
N ALA A 176 37.04 9.92 -30.65
CA ALA A 176 37.09 9.99 -29.19
C ALA A 176 37.85 8.82 -28.55
N ALA A 177 38.16 8.98 -27.27
CA ALA A 177 38.60 7.88 -26.41
C ALA A 177 37.85 7.88 -25.07
N VAL A 178 37.57 6.68 -24.56
CA VAL A 178 37.02 6.43 -23.22
C VAL A 178 38.13 5.93 -22.32
N ILE A 179 38.25 6.54 -21.14
CA ILE A 179 39.17 6.17 -20.08
C ILE A 179 38.33 5.94 -18.82
N THR A 180 38.42 4.76 -18.23
CA THR A 180 37.65 4.38 -17.03
C THR A 180 38.54 4.51 -15.79
N SER A 181 38.69 3.45 -14.98
CA SER A 181 39.51 3.44 -13.76
C SER A 181 40.91 2.84 -14.03
N PRO A 182 41.91 3.63 -14.47
CA PRO A 182 43.24 3.14 -14.81
C PRO A 182 44.07 2.84 -13.57
N ALA A 183 44.43 1.58 -13.36
CA ALA A 183 45.34 1.19 -12.28
C ALA A 183 46.80 1.61 -12.57
N THR A 184 47.19 1.70 -13.85
CA THR A 184 48.54 2.07 -14.26
C THR A 184 48.62 3.53 -14.72
N ALA A 185 49.59 4.27 -14.18
CA ALA A 185 49.81 5.68 -14.52
C ALA A 185 50.24 5.88 -15.98
N PHE A 186 49.69 6.93 -16.62
CA PHE A 186 50.08 7.38 -17.96
C PHE A 186 51.49 7.96 -17.96
N SER A 187 52.30 7.59 -18.95
CA SER A 187 53.60 8.19 -19.18
C SER A 187 53.47 9.64 -19.66
N SER A 188 54.53 10.44 -19.50
CA SER A 188 54.54 11.82 -20.01
C SER A 188 54.32 11.90 -21.54
N SER A 189 54.71 10.88 -22.29
CA SER A 189 54.43 10.78 -23.73
C SER A 189 52.96 10.52 -24.03
N GLU A 190 52.29 9.67 -23.26
CA GLU A 190 50.85 9.42 -23.41
C GLU A 190 50.03 10.64 -23.03
N LEU A 191 50.36 11.29 -21.90
CA LEU A 191 49.73 12.55 -21.50
C LEU A 191 49.89 13.64 -22.58
N SER A 192 51.07 13.74 -23.19
CA SER A 192 51.29 14.68 -24.31
C SER A 192 50.44 14.32 -25.54
N ALA A 193 50.29 13.02 -25.84
CA ALA A 193 49.47 12.56 -26.95
C ALA A 193 47.98 12.85 -26.73
N LEU A 194 47.47 12.67 -25.51
CA LEU A 194 46.11 13.04 -25.13
C LEU A 194 45.89 14.56 -25.25
N SER A 195 46.85 15.37 -24.80
CA SER A 195 46.78 16.83 -24.99
C SER A 195 46.76 17.24 -26.46
N ASP A 196 47.61 16.64 -27.29
CA ASP A 196 47.63 16.91 -28.74
C ASP A 196 46.34 16.45 -29.43
N PHE A 197 45.76 15.33 -29.00
CA PHE A 197 44.50 14.79 -29.50
C PHE A 197 43.33 15.74 -29.22
N VAL A 198 43.15 16.14 -27.96
CA VAL A 198 42.10 17.08 -27.55
C VAL A 198 42.28 18.43 -28.24
N ALA A 199 43.50 18.96 -28.29
CA ALA A 199 43.80 20.21 -28.98
C ALA A 199 43.54 20.16 -30.50
N SER A 200 43.55 18.95 -31.09
CA SER A 200 43.23 18.71 -32.49
C SER A 200 41.73 18.47 -32.75
N GLY A 201 40.90 18.52 -31.71
CA GLY A 201 39.44 18.35 -31.78
C GLY A 201 38.95 16.96 -31.41
N GLY A 202 39.82 16.06 -30.95
CA GLY A 202 39.41 14.78 -30.37
C GLY A 202 38.70 14.98 -29.02
N THR A 203 37.87 14.02 -28.64
CA THR A 203 37.10 14.06 -27.38
C THR A 203 37.55 12.99 -26.40
N LEU A 204 37.60 13.29 -25.11
CA LEU A 204 37.81 12.30 -24.06
C LEU A 204 36.55 12.15 -23.21
N PHE A 205 36.10 10.91 -23.01
CA PHE A 205 35.11 10.55 -22.01
C PHE A 205 35.84 9.87 -20.86
N VAL A 206 35.78 10.45 -19.67
CA VAL A 206 36.55 10.00 -18.52
C VAL A 206 35.57 9.61 -17.42
N HIS A 207 35.60 8.35 -17.02
CA HIS A 207 34.75 7.80 -15.97
C HIS A 207 35.59 7.52 -14.75
N ASP A 208 35.23 8.13 -13.64
CA ASP A 208 35.77 7.83 -12.34
C ASP A 208 34.81 6.91 -11.58
N GLN A 209 35.15 6.59 -10.34
CA GLN A 209 34.31 5.84 -9.41
C GLN A 209 34.65 6.24 -7.97
N SER A 210 33.85 5.81 -7.01
CA SER A 210 34.11 6.05 -5.60
C SER A 210 35.40 5.41 -5.08
N ASP A 211 35.86 5.91 -3.93
CA ASP A 211 36.99 5.43 -3.14
C ASP A 211 36.68 4.14 -2.34
N TYR A 212 35.52 3.51 -2.52
CA TYR A 212 35.13 2.31 -1.76
C TYR A 212 36.15 1.15 -1.94
N ASN A 213 36.77 0.76 -0.83
CA ASN A 213 37.87 -0.24 -0.73
C ASN A 213 39.21 0.17 -1.40
N ASP A 214 39.63 1.43 -1.35
CA ASP A 214 40.97 1.89 -1.82
C ASP A 214 41.12 1.69 -3.34
N ASN A 215 40.03 1.99 -4.07
CA ASN A 215 39.97 1.90 -5.53
C ASN A 215 40.63 3.12 -6.22
N ASP A 216 41.80 3.54 -5.69
CA ASP A 216 42.58 4.77 -5.93
C ASP A 216 43.12 4.95 -7.36
N THR A 217 42.24 5.01 -8.36
CA THR A 217 42.64 5.40 -9.72
C THR A 217 42.43 6.89 -10.00
N THR A 218 41.78 7.61 -9.07
CA THR A 218 41.52 9.05 -9.06
C THR A 218 42.78 9.86 -9.36
N ALA A 219 43.93 9.46 -8.78
CA ALA A 219 45.21 10.12 -9.01
C ALA A 219 45.69 10.05 -10.47
N ASN A 220 45.46 8.92 -11.15
CA ASN A 220 45.83 8.73 -12.56
C ASN A 220 44.93 9.56 -13.49
N LEU A 221 43.64 9.63 -13.21
CA LEU A 221 42.70 10.51 -13.91
C LEU A 221 43.05 11.99 -13.69
N ASN A 222 43.40 12.36 -12.47
CA ASN A 222 43.83 13.71 -12.12
C ASN A 222 45.15 14.12 -12.78
N ALA A 223 46.01 13.17 -13.17
CA ALA A 223 47.19 13.43 -13.99
C ALA A 223 46.81 13.83 -15.43
N ILE A 224 45.76 13.22 -16.00
CA ILE A 224 45.19 13.59 -17.31
C ILE A 224 44.60 15.00 -17.24
N ALA A 225 43.72 15.27 -16.25
CA ALA A 225 43.12 16.59 -16.05
C ALA A 225 44.17 17.70 -15.93
N SER A 226 45.24 17.43 -15.17
CA SER A 226 46.38 18.35 -15.01
C SER A 226 47.16 18.57 -16.31
N ALA A 227 47.37 17.54 -17.13
CA ALA A 227 48.08 17.63 -18.40
C ALA A 227 47.30 18.42 -19.46
N LEU A 228 45.97 18.28 -19.45
CA LEU A 228 45.03 19.02 -20.31
C LEU A 228 44.78 20.44 -19.83
N GLY A 229 45.09 20.74 -18.56
CA GLY A 229 44.89 22.06 -17.97
C GLY A 229 43.42 22.36 -17.69
N LEU A 230 42.64 21.34 -17.34
CA LEU A 230 41.22 21.47 -17.01
C LEU A 230 41.03 22.26 -15.71
N SER A 231 39.91 22.97 -15.63
CA SER A 231 39.49 23.73 -14.46
C SER A 231 38.82 22.86 -13.39
N PHE A 232 38.47 21.61 -13.74
CA PHE A 232 37.99 20.60 -12.82
C PHE A 232 38.99 19.43 -12.66
N ARG A 233 38.74 18.60 -11.67
CA ARG A 233 39.43 17.34 -11.40
C ARG A 233 38.48 16.38 -10.68
N PHE A 234 38.88 15.13 -10.49
CA PHE A 234 38.10 14.10 -9.82
C PHE A 234 38.36 14.10 -8.31
N ASN A 235 37.30 13.91 -7.52
CA ASN A 235 37.37 13.78 -6.07
C ASN A 235 37.61 12.32 -5.68
N ASP A 236 38.25 12.12 -4.55
CA ASP A 236 38.52 10.78 -4.00
C ASP A 236 37.50 10.50 -2.89
N ASP A 237 36.22 10.41 -3.26
CA ASP A 237 35.11 10.31 -2.31
C ASP A 237 34.03 9.34 -2.79
N GLU A 238 33.10 9.02 -1.91
CA GLU A 238 31.84 8.34 -2.24
C GLU A 238 30.67 9.29 -2.00
N VAL A 239 29.86 9.54 -3.03
CA VAL A 239 28.60 10.27 -2.87
C VAL A 239 27.49 9.27 -2.54
N VAL A 240 26.79 9.50 -1.44
CA VAL A 240 25.65 8.68 -1.01
C VAL A 240 24.41 9.54 -0.78
N ASP A 241 23.23 8.95 -0.99
CA ASP A 241 21.95 9.59 -0.73
C ASP A 241 20.95 8.57 -0.15
N ALA A 242 20.53 8.74 1.10
CA ALA A 242 19.58 7.84 1.75
C ALA A 242 18.11 8.11 1.37
N THR A 243 17.84 9.21 0.65
CA THR A 243 16.49 9.67 0.31
C THR A 243 16.17 9.45 -1.17
N ASN A 244 17.07 9.83 -2.06
CA ASN A 244 16.90 9.72 -3.50
C ASN A 244 17.92 8.73 -4.07
N ASN A 245 17.56 7.45 -4.09
CA ASN A 245 18.44 6.38 -4.56
C ASN A 245 17.70 5.23 -5.27
N GLY A 246 18.46 4.41 -5.99
CA GLY A 246 18.02 3.18 -6.67
C GLY A 246 17.80 1.97 -5.76
N GLY A 247 17.56 2.17 -4.46
CA GLY A 247 17.33 1.09 -3.47
C GLY A 247 18.48 0.88 -2.48
N SER A 248 19.58 1.61 -2.60
CA SER A 248 20.67 1.65 -1.62
C SER A 248 21.38 3.00 -1.65
N ASP A 249 21.89 3.47 -0.51
CA ASP A 249 22.44 4.82 -0.38
C ASP A 249 23.59 5.13 -1.37
N TYR A 250 24.36 4.13 -1.79
CA TYR A 250 25.45 4.23 -2.77
C TYR A 250 24.98 4.19 -4.24
N LEU A 251 23.66 4.20 -4.48
CA LEU A 251 23.03 4.37 -5.80
C LEU A 251 22.29 5.72 -5.89
N PRO A 252 22.94 6.89 -5.70
CA PRO A 252 22.27 8.18 -5.86
C PRO A 252 21.50 8.27 -7.19
N LEU A 253 20.24 8.66 -7.10
CA LEU A 253 19.36 8.91 -8.23
C LEU A 253 19.11 10.42 -8.31
N THR A 254 19.41 11.05 -9.45
CA THR A 254 19.30 12.50 -9.58
C THR A 254 18.54 12.95 -10.82
N SER A 255 17.74 14.00 -10.64
CA SER A 255 17.05 14.75 -11.69
C SER A 255 17.55 16.20 -11.80
N GLN A 256 18.61 16.55 -11.08
CA GLN A 256 19.21 17.89 -11.02
C GLN A 256 20.14 18.11 -12.21
N PHE A 257 19.55 18.46 -13.35
CA PHE A 257 20.25 18.61 -14.62
C PHE A 257 20.54 20.06 -14.96
N ASN A 258 21.68 20.30 -15.61
CA ASN A 258 21.98 21.58 -16.22
C ASN A 258 21.53 21.59 -17.69
N THR A 259 20.38 22.18 -17.97
CA THR A 259 19.79 22.23 -19.32
C THR A 259 20.56 23.11 -20.32
N ASP A 260 21.66 23.77 -19.91
CA ASP A 260 22.60 24.39 -20.85
C ASP A 260 23.38 23.35 -21.67
N PHE A 261 23.33 22.06 -21.26
CA PHE A 261 23.87 20.91 -21.99
C PHE A 261 22.76 20.10 -22.66
N ASP A 262 22.96 19.71 -23.91
CA ASP A 262 21.99 18.93 -24.70
C ASP A 262 22.04 17.41 -24.38
N TYR A 263 22.32 17.03 -23.12
CA TYR A 263 22.58 15.63 -22.72
C TYR A 263 21.33 14.86 -22.29
N PHE A 264 20.18 15.52 -22.17
CA PHE A 264 19.01 14.99 -21.44
C PHE A 264 17.81 14.68 -22.34
N THR A 265 18.04 14.50 -23.64
CA THR A 265 16.97 14.18 -24.60
C THR A 265 16.60 12.70 -24.48
N ASP A 266 15.32 12.42 -24.24
CA ASP A 266 14.74 11.08 -24.23
C ASP A 266 14.78 10.44 -25.64
N ARG A 267 15.12 9.16 -25.72
CA ARG A 267 15.28 8.37 -26.95
C ARG A 267 14.95 6.88 -26.69
N GLU A 268 14.94 6.06 -27.74
CA GLU A 268 14.75 4.62 -27.54
C GLU A 268 16.02 4.02 -26.93
N GLY A 269 15.95 3.68 -25.64
CA GLY A 269 17.04 3.12 -24.85
C GLY A 269 17.07 1.59 -24.77
N LEU A 270 17.87 1.08 -23.82
CA LEU A 270 18.01 -0.33 -23.47
C LEU A 270 16.96 -0.80 -22.45
N GLY A 271 16.25 0.15 -21.82
CA GLY A 271 15.17 -0.12 -20.88
C GLY A 271 13.98 -0.91 -21.46
N LEU A 272 13.22 -1.51 -20.55
CA LEU A 272 11.95 -2.15 -20.89
C LEU A 272 10.87 -1.07 -21.11
N ASP A 273 10.08 -1.24 -22.16
CA ASP A 273 8.95 -0.37 -22.51
C ASP A 273 7.67 -1.02 -22.00
N LYS A 274 7.02 -0.35 -21.05
CA LYS A 274 5.77 -0.76 -20.41
C LYS A 274 4.65 -1.08 -21.40
N SER A 275 4.66 -0.46 -22.58
CA SER A 275 3.65 -0.64 -23.64
C SER A 275 3.91 -1.83 -24.56
N LYS A 276 5.12 -2.42 -24.49
CA LYS A 276 5.54 -3.56 -25.30
C LYS A 276 5.38 -4.87 -24.52
N THR A 277 5.30 -5.96 -25.27
CA THR A 277 5.41 -7.32 -24.74
C THR A 277 6.69 -7.96 -25.21
N TYR A 278 7.32 -8.77 -24.37
CA TYR A 278 8.60 -9.41 -24.65
C TYR A 278 8.44 -10.92 -24.74
N THR A 279 9.06 -11.55 -25.72
CA THR A 279 9.18 -13.02 -25.76
C THR A 279 10.47 -13.41 -25.06
N VAL A 280 10.36 -14.15 -23.97
CA VAL A 280 11.48 -14.49 -23.08
C VAL A 280 11.45 -15.97 -22.71
N ASP A 281 12.60 -16.55 -22.40
CA ASP A 281 12.73 -17.95 -21.99
C ASP A 281 12.84 -18.04 -20.46
N VAL A 282 12.00 -18.84 -19.80
CA VAL A 282 12.08 -19.05 -18.36
C VAL A 282 13.21 -20.02 -18.04
N THR A 283 14.30 -19.51 -17.49
CA THR A 283 15.52 -20.30 -17.20
C THR A 283 15.49 -20.90 -15.80
N LYS A 284 14.74 -20.30 -14.87
CA LYS A 284 14.63 -20.77 -13.49
C LYS A 284 13.30 -20.33 -12.87
N VAL A 285 12.70 -21.18 -12.06
CA VAL A 285 11.59 -20.84 -11.16
C VAL A 285 12.13 -20.90 -9.72
N SER A 286 12.18 -19.76 -9.04
CA SER A 286 12.76 -19.62 -7.70
C SER A 286 11.78 -20.10 -6.63
N ASP A 287 10.52 -19.71 -6.76
CA ASP A 287 9.34 -20.06 -5.96
C ASP A 287 8.08 -19.87 -6.85
N GLY A 288 6.87 -19.93 -6.28
CA GLY A 288 5.63 -19.91 -7.06
C GLY A 288 5.28 -18.54 -7.66
N ASP A 289 5.89 -17.45 -7.19
CA ASP A 289 5.65 -16.07 -7.65
C ASP A 289 6.93 -15.36 -8.17
N THR A 290 8.06 -16.06 -8.26
CA THR A 290 9.32 -15.49 -8.76
C THR A 290 10.01 -16.42 -9.75
N ALA A 291 10.34 -15.90 -10.94
CA ALA A 291 11.03 -16.62 -12.01
C ALA A 291 12.17 -15.80 -12.62
N THR A 292 13.24 -16.45 -13.09
CA THR A 292 14.28 -15.81 -13.90
C THR A 292 14.02 -16.08 -15.38
N VAL A 293 14.08 -15.04 -16.19
CA VAL A 293 13.90 -15.11 -17.64
C VAL A 293 15.15 -14.65 -18.38
N GLU A 294 15.34 -15.14 -19.61
CA GLU A 294 16.37 -14.70 -20.54
C GLU A 294 15.71 -14.07 -21.79
N PHE A 295 16.15 -12.87 -22.14
CA PHE A 295 15.74 -12.13 -23.34
C PHE A 295 16.55 -12.59 -24.55
N SER A 296 16.09 -12.24 -25.75
CA SER A 296 16.73 -12.68 -27.01
C SER A 296 18.16 -12.18 -27.22
N ASP A 297 18.55 -11.13 -26.51
CA ASP A 297 19.91 -10.56 -26.49
C ASP A 297 20.82 -11.25 -25.45
N GLY A 298 20.29 -12.19 -24.66
CA GLY A 298 21.00 -12.89 -23.59
C GLY A 298 20.90 -12.22 -22.22
N THR A 299 20.22 -11.07 -22.12
CA THR A 299 19.99 -10.39 -20.83
C THR A 299 19.08 -11.26 -19.95
N THR A 300 19.43 -11.43 -18.67
CA THR A 300 18.61 -12.18 -17.73
C THR A 300 17.99 -11.26 -16.69
N GLU A 301 16.71 -11.45 -16.40
CA GLU A 301 15.96 -10.65 -15.43
C GLU A 301 15.25 -11.55 -14.41
N SER A 302 15.15 -11.08 -13.17
CA SER A 302 14.26 -11.68 -12.17
C SER A 302 12.88 -11.06 -12.29
N ILE A 303 11.87 -11.87 -12.57
CA ILE A 303 10.47 -11.48 -12.65
C ILE A 303 9.80 -11.76 -11.31
N ARG A 304 9.23 -10.73 -10.68
CA ARG A 304 8.19 -10.87 -9.65
C ARG A 304 6.85 -10.95 -10.39
N ILE A 305 6.23 -12.11 -10.29
CA ILE A 305 4.98 -12.44 -10.97
C ILE A 305 3.88 -11.60 -10.32
N LEU A 306 3.41 -10.60 -11.05
CA LEU A 306 2.62 -9.51 -10.51
C LEU A 306 1.20 -9.95 -10.08
N GLY A 307 0.75 -9.43 -8.94
CA GLY A 307 -0.59 -9.61 -8.40
C GLY A 307 -0.83 -10.91 -7.64
N ILE A 308 0.21 -11.71 -7.42
CA ILE A 308 0.11 -12.95 -6.62
C ILE A 308 1.21 -13.01 -5.58
N ASP A 309 0.91 -13.68 -4.46
CA ASP A 309 1.89 -14.06 -3.44
C ASP A 309 1.69 -15.53 -3.10
N THR A 310 2.77 -16.30 -3.16
CA THR A 310 2.74 -17.73 -2.79
C THR A 310 3.28 -17.89 -1.37
N PRO A 311 2.86 -18.94 -0.62
CA PRO A 311 3.42 -19.17 0.69
C PRO A 311 4.94 -19.27 0.65
N GLU A 312 5.61 -18.73 1.66
CA GLU A 312 7.06 -18.67 1.70
C GLU A 312 7.68 -20.05 1.88
N LEU A 313 8.77 -20.29 1.15
CA LEU A 313 9.55 -21.51 1.31
C LEU A 313 10.09 -21.63 2.75
N SER A 314 10.30 -22.86 3.24
CA SER A 314 10.86 -23.10 4.58
C SER A 314 12.17 -22.33 4.86
N SER A 315 13.01 -22.11 3.84
CA SER A 315 14.24 -21.31 3.93
C SER A 315 14.02 -19.82 4.17
N HIS A 316 12.82 -19.32 3.93
CA HIS A 316 12.41 -17.92 4.05
C HIS A 316 11.24 -17.74 5.03
N SER A 317 10.95 -18.74 5.87
CA SER A 317 9.86 -18.73 6.86
C SER A 317 9.81 -17.53 7.82
N SER A 318 10.90 -16.78 7.99
CA SER A 318 10.92 -15.52 8.76
C SER A 318 10.29 -14.33 8.03
N ALA A 319 10.11 -14.44 6.71
CA ALA A 319 9.43 -13.47 5.88
C ALA A 319 7.91 -13.65 5.92
N GLU A 320 7.45 -14.89 6.12
CA GLU A 320 6.02 -15.26 6.16
C GLU A 320 5.24 -14.50 7.23
N ARG A 321 4.01 -14.15 6.88
CA ARG A 321 3.05 -13.45 7.73
C ARG A 321 1.74 -14.19 7.71
N ILE A 322 1.41 -14.80 8.84
CA ILE A 322 0.16 -15.56 8.95
C ILE A 322 -1.07 -14.66 8.87
N GLN A 323 -0.92 -13.39 9.24
CA GLN A 323 -1.96 -12.38 9.16
C GLN A 323 -2.46 -12.14 7.73
N GLU A 324 -1.64 -12.43 6.71
CA GLU A 324 -1.99 -12.26 5.30
C GLU A 324 -2.79 -13.45 4.72
N TRP A 325 -2.95 -14.54 5.49
CA TRP A 325 -3.62 -15.77 5.05
C TRP A 325 -4.94 -15.98 5.79
N GLU A 326 -6.05 -15.62 5.16
CA GLU A 326 -7.38 -15.70 5.78
C GLU A 326 -7.72 -17.12 6.27
N GLY A 327 -8.11 -17.22 7.54
CA GLY A 327 -8.46 -18.45 8.22
C GLY A 327 -7.34 -19.51 8.37
N ILE A 328 -6.07 -19.23 8.06
CA ILE A 328 -4.99 -20.22 8.15
C ILE A 328 -4.05 -19.89 9.32
N GLU A 329 -3.94 -20.81 10.28
CA GLU A 329 -3.21 -20.58 11.56
C GLU A 329 -1.93 -21.43 11.72
N ASP A 330 -1.47 -22.14 10.68
CA ASP A 330 -0.27 -22.99 10.72
C ASP A 330 0.82 -22.57 9.71
N LEU A 331 1.89 -21.94 10.21
CA LEU A 331 3.06 -21.59 9.40
C LEU A 331 3.76 -22.79 8.75
N SER A 332 3.72 -23.97 9.36
CA SER A 332 4.33 -25.18 8.79
C SER A 332 3.50 -25.76 7.64
N TYR A 333 2.19 -25.57 7.70
CA TYR A 333 1.29 -25.84 6.59
C TYR A 333 1.61 -24.92 5.40
N LEU A 334 1.70 -23.60 5.63
CA LEU A 334 2.08 -22.62 4.61
C LEU A 334 3.42 -22.96 3.96
N GLN A 335 4.45 -23.32 4.74
CA GLN A 335 5.74 -23.75 4.18
C GLN A 335 5.65 -24.97 3.26
N THR A 336 4.76 -25.93 3.58
CA THR A 336 4.51 -27.08 2.73
C THR A 336 3.87 -26.64 1.42
N TRP A 337 2.97 -25.67 1.48
CA TRP A 337 2.34 -25.10 0.29
C TRP A 337 3.27 -24.20 -0.52
N GLY A 338 4.28 -23.57 0.08
CA GLY A 338 5.33 -22.87 -0.66
C GLY A 338 6.12 -23.82 -1.56
N ASP A 339 6.48 -25.01 -1.06
CA ASP A 339 7.10 -26.05 -1.87
C ASP A 339 6.17 -26.56 -2.99
N ASN A 340 4.87 -26.66 -2.71
CA ASN A 340 3.87 -27.07 -3.71
C ASN A 340 3.68 -26.00 -4.80
N ALA A 341 3.57 -24.72 -4.44
CA ALA A 341 3.42 -23.59 -5.36
C ALA A 341 4.66 -23.45 -6.25
N LYS A 342 5.86 -23.62 -5.68
CA LYS A 342 7.10 -23.70 -6.47
C LYS A 342 7.08 -24.86 -7.47
N THR A 343 6.61 -26.04 -7.06
CA THR A 343 6.52 -27.20 -7.96
C THR A 343 5.54 -26.92 -9.09
N PHE A 344 4.38 -26.34 -8.78
CA PHE A 344 3.42 -25.89 -9.77
C PHE A 344 4.03 -24.89 -10.76
N GLY A 345 4.71 -23.85 -10.29
CA GLY A 345 5.41 -22.91 -11.16
C GLY A 345 6.49 -23.56 -12.04
N GLN A 346 7.22 -24.55 -11.51
CA GLN A 346 8.20 -25.32 -12.29
C GLN A 346 7.55 -26.15 -13.39
N ASP A 347 6.43 -26.79 -13.11
CA ASP A 347 5.70 -27.60 -14.09
C ASP A 347 5.06 -26.70 -15.17
N GLU A 348 4.56 -25.53 -14.79
CA GLU A 348 3.88 -24.61 -15.72
C GLU A 348 4.81 -23.68 -16.50
N LEU A 349 5.95 -23.28 -15.96
CA LEU A 349 6.83 -22.29 -16.59
C LEU A 349 8.22 -22.84 -16.93
N GLY A 350 8.70 -23.86 -16.22
CA GLY A 350 10.11 -24.30 -16.28
C GLY A 350 10.59 -24.65 -17.68
N GLY A 351 11.55 -23.88 -18.21
CA GLY A 351 12.12 -24.10 -19.54
C GLY A 351 11.18 -23.78 -20.70
N LYS A 352 10.01 -23.19 -20.44
CA LYS A 352 9.08 -22.71 -21.47
C LYS A 352 9.47 -21.30 -21.93
N THR A 353 9.13 -20.99 -23.18
CA THR A 353 9.15 -19.62 -23.68
C THR A 353 7.81 -18.95 -23.36
N VAL A 354 7.84 -17.78 -22.74
CA VAL A 354 6.65 -17.04 -22.31
C VAL A 354 6.58 -15.66 -22.99
N THR A 355 5.40 -15.05 -22.91
CA THR A 355 5.21 -13.62 -23.22
C THR A 355 5.12 -12.84 -21.91
N LEU A 356 6.10 -11.97 -21.68
CA LEU A 356 6.14 -11.01 -20.59
C LEU A 356 5.38 -9.73 -21.00
N ALA A 357 4.46 -9.29 -20.15
CA ALA A 357 3.73 -8.03 -20.29
C ALA A 357 3.66 -7.28 -18.95
N PHE A 358 3.32 -5.99 -19.00
CA PHE A 358 3.30 -5.11 -17.83
C PHE A 358 1.89 -4.62 -17.53
N ASP A 359 1.63 -4.32 -16.27
CA ASP A 359 0.41 -3.66 -15.82
C ASP A 359 0.53 -2.14 -16.00
N GLU A 360 -0.54 -1.46 -16.38
CA GLU A 360 -0.52 -0.01 -16.66
C GLU A 360 -0.40 0.88 -15.41
N ASN A 361 -0.77 0.38 -14.23
CA ASN A 361 -0.75 1.10 -12.96
C ASN A 361 0.54 0.83 -12.17
N GLU A 362 1.18 -0.32 -12.35
CA GLU A 362 2.39 -0.70 -11.60
C GLU A 362 3.69 -0.24 -12.29
N PRO A 363 4.76 0.11 -11.55
CA PRO A 363 6.06 0.36 -12.16
C PRO A 363 6.60 -0.90 -12.85
N ILE A 364 7.58 -0.76 -13.74
CA ILE A 364 8.20 -1.93 -14.39
C ILE A 364 9.04 -2.73 -13.39
N ARG A 365 9.62 -2.06 -12.38
CA ARG A 365 10.45 -2.70 -11.37
C ARG A 365 9.96 -2.36 -9.96
N ASP A 366 10.17 -3.29 -9.04
CA ASP A 366 9.99 -3.06 -7.62
C ASP A 366 11.24 -2.44 -6.98
N THR A 367 11.17 -2.17 -5.67
CA THR A 367 12.28 -1.60 -4.89
C THR A 367 13.48 -2.53 -4.71
N TYR A 368 13.35 -3.80 -5.11
CA TYR A 368 14.43 -4.79 -5.11
C TYR A 368 14.98 -5.03 -6.52
N ASP A 369 14.67 -4.12 -7.45
CA ASP A 369 15.08 -4.18 -8.86
C ASP A 369 14.54 -5.41 -9.62
N ARG A 370 13.51 -6.08 -9.11
CA ARG A 370 12.84 -7.17 -9.84
C ARG A 370 11.84 -6.59 -10.82
N VAL A 371 11.79 -7.15 -12.02
CA VAL A 371 10.80 -6.78 -13.04
C VAL A 371 9.42 -7.30 -12.62
N LEU A 372 8.44 -6.40 -12.51
CA LEU A 372 7.05 -6.72 -12.23
C LEU A 372 6.34 -7.10 -13.53
N GLY A 373 5.77 -8.30 -13.61
CA GLY A 373 5.25 -8.77 -14.89
C GLY A 373 4.16 -9.83 -14.85
N TYR A 374 3.35 -9.82 -15.90
CA TYR A 374 2.44 -10.88 -16.28
C TYR A 374 3.13 -11.87 -17.21
N LEU A 375 3.02 -13.16 -16.91
CA LEU A 375 3.61 -14.22 -17.72
C LEU A 375 2.50 -15.01 -18.43
N TYR A 376 2.44 -14.85 -19.75
CA TYR A 376 1.56 -15.63 -20.62
C TYR A 376 2.31 -16.81 -21.22
N TYR A 377 1.74 -18.01 -21.14
CA TYR A 377 2.40 -19.24 -21.55
C TYR A 377 1.45 -20.15 -22.34
N ASP A 378 2.03 -21.18 -22.97
CA ASP A 378 1.31 -22.19 -23.75
C ASP A 378 0.97 -23.37 -22.81
N ALA A 379 -0.21 -23.33 -22.19
CA ALA A 379 -0.60 -24.35 -21.23
C ALA A 379 -1.02 -25.66 -21.92
N ASP A 380 -1.66 -25.58 -23.08
CA ASP A 380 -2.22 -26.75 -23.79
C ASP A 380 -1.30 -27.34 -24.87
N GLY A 381 -0.20 -26.66 -25.18
CA GLY A 381 0.81 -27.07 -26.16
C GLY A 381 0.39 -26.83 -27.61
N ASP A 382 -0.57 -25.94 -27.87
CA ASP A 382 -1.04 -25.62 -29.22
C ASP A 382 -0.14 -24.61 -29.96
N GLY A 383 0.81 -24.00 -29.25
CA GLY A 383 1.77 -23.02 -29.75
C GLY A 383 1.37 -21.55 -29.52
N ASN A 384 0.23 -21.27 -28.91
CA ASN A 384 -0.20 -19.94 -28.49
C ASN A 384 0.17 -19.69 -27.02
N ARG A 385 0.43 -18.43 -26.66
CA ARG A 385 0.77 -18.03 -25.29
C ARG A 385 -0.28 -17.05 -24.78
N ASP A 386 -1.47 -17.58 -24.52
CA ASP A 386 -2.66 -16.82 -24.11
C ASP A 386 -3.15 -17.18 -22.71
N ASP A 387 -2.61 -18.23 -22.08
CA ASP A 387 -2.88 -18.56 -20.68
C ASP A 387 -2.04 -17.69 -19.74
N LEU A 388 -2.68 -17.02 -18.79
CA LEU A 388 -2.02 -16.16 -17.81
C LEU A 388 -1.66 -16.95 -16.55
N TYR A 389 -0.37 -17.22 -16.33
CA TYR A 389 0.10 -17.98 -15.17
C TYR A 389 -0.33 -17.35 -13.85
N ASN A 390 -0.25 -16.02 -13.73
CA ASN A 390 -0.61 -15.27 -12.54
C ASN A 390 -2.05 -15.61 -12.08
N TYR A 391 -3.01 -15.47 -13.01
CA TYR A 391 -4.41 -15.82 -12.76
C TYR A 391 -4.57 -17.30 -12.43
N HIS A 392 -3.91 -18.18 -13.19
CA HIS A 392 -4.05 -19.62 -13.01
C HIS A 392 -3.52 -20.11 -11.65
N ALA A 393 -2.43 -19.53 -11.13
CA ALA A 393 -1.92 -19.84 -9.81
C ALA A 393 -2.94 -19.54 -8.70
N VAL A 394 -3.65 -18.41 -8.82
CA VAL A 394 -4.72 -18.01 -7.89
C VAL A 394 -5.96 -18.90 -8.05
N GLU A 395 -6.42 -19.10 -9.28
CA GLU A 395 -7.58 -19.93 -9.61
C GLU A 395 -7.44 -21.36 -9.07
N GLN A 396 -6.22 -21.92 -9.10
CA GLN A 396 -5.95 -23.25 -8.57
C GLN A 396 -5.65 -23.24 -7.06
N GLY A 397 -5.63 -22.11 -6.37
CA GLY A 397 -5.35 -22.04 -4.92
C GLY A 397 -3.90 -22.33 -4.54
N TYR A 398 -2.93 -21.95 -5.39
CA TYR A 398 -1.50 -21.99 -5.05
C TYR A 398 -0.96 -20.64 -4.54
N ALA A 399 -1.72 -19.56 -4.73
CA ALA A 399 -1.35 -18.21 -4.38
C ALA A 399 -2.56 -17.45 -3.80
N ARG A 400 -2.27 -16.46 -2.95
CA ARG A 400 -3.20 -15.40 -2.59
C ARG A 400 -3.05 -14.20 -3.54
N VAL A 401 -4.05 -13.33 -3.61
CA VAL A 401 -3.92 -12.02 -4.26
C VAL A 401 -3.46 -11.04 -3.21
N TYR A 402 -2.47 -10.23 -3.57
CA TYR A 402 -2.06 -9.11 -2.74
C TYR A 402 -2.75 -7.82 -3.20
N GLY A 403 -3.11 -6.98 -2.24
CA GLY A 403 -3.67 -5.66 -2.45
C GLY A 403 -2.67 -4.69 -3.03
N SER A 404 -2.88 -4.32 -4.28
CA SER A 404 -2.23 -3.18 -4.92
C SER A 404 -3.16 -2.50 -5.92
N GLY A 405 -2.71 -1.40 -6.55
CA GLY A 405 -3.48 -0.68 -7.57
C GLY A 405 -3.51 -1.35 -8.94
N LEU A 406 -3.05 -2.61 -9.06
CA LEU A 406 -2.93 -3.31 -10.35
C LEU A 406 -4.29 -3.47 -11.06
N SER A 407 -4.30 -3.34 -12.39
CA SER A 407 -5.53 -3.29 -13.21
C SER A 407 -6.34 -4.59 -13.21
N LYS A 408 -5.68 -5.72 -12.95
CA LYS A 408 -6.26 -7.07 -12.86
C LYS A 408 -6.67 -7.50 -11.44
N HIS A 409 -6.54 -6.65 -10.43
CA HIS A 409 -6.74 -7.02 -9.03
C HIS A 409 -8.08 -7.73 -8.82
N ASP A 410 -9.19 -7.08 -9.20
CA ASP A 410 -10.53 -7.59 -8.95
C ASP A 410 -10.84 -8.87 -9.76
N GLU A 411 -10.17 -9.08 -10.89
CA GLU A 411 -10.26 -10.33 -11.66
C GLU A 411 -9.61 -11.48 -10.86
N PHE A 412 -8.42 -11.24 -10.31
CA PHE A 412 -7.70 -12.25 -9.54
C PHE A 412 -8.39 -12.51 -8.21
N TRP A 413 -8.85 -11.47 -7.52
CA TRP A 413 -9.54 -11.58 -6.25
C TRP A 413 -10.80 -12.45 -6.36
N ARG A 414 -11.59 -12.32 -7.44
CA ARG A 414 -12.75 -13.21 -7.68
C ARG A 414 -12.33 -14.68 -7.87
N ALA A 415 -11.16 -14.94 -8.45
CA ALA A 415 -10.63 -16.29 -8.60
C ALA A 415 -10.16 -16.84 -7.25
N GLU A 416 -9.56 -16.01 -6.39
CA GLU A 416 -9.18 -16.38 -5.02
C GLU A 416 -10.41 -16.67 -4.15
N ASP A 417 -11.42 -15.80 -4.17
CA ASP A 417 -12.69 -15.98 -3.46
C ASP A 417 -13.36 -17.31 -3.83
N ALA A 418 -13.35 -17.67 -5.12
CA ALA A 418 -13.82 -18.96 -5.60
C ALA A 418 -12.94 -20.13 -5.11
N ALA A 419 -11.61 -19.99 -5.18
CA ALA A 419 -10.67 -21.02 -4.72
C ALA A 419 -10.79 -21.28 -3.20
N ARG A 420 -11.03 -20.22 -2.41
CA ARG A 420 -11.33 -20.30 -0.98
C ARG A 420 -12.64 -21.02 -0.72
N SER A 421 -13.71 -20.59 -1.38
CA SER A 421 -15.04 -21.20 -1.28
C SER A 421 -15.06 -22.69 -1.64
N ASP A 422 -14.24 -23.09 -2.62
CA ASP A 422 -14.09 -24.48 -3.05
C ASP A 422 -13.02 -25.26 -2.26
N SER A 423 -12.38 -24.64 -1.26
CA SER A 423 -11.31 -25.21 -0.42
C SER A 423 -10.16 -25.81 -1.24
N LEU A 424 -9.76 -25.12 -2.32
CA LEU A 424 -8.72 -25.59 -3.22
C LEU A 424 -7.34 -25.39 -2.61
N ASN A 425 -6.55 -26.45 -2.64
CA ASN A 425 -5.11 -26.40 -2.37
C ASN A 425 -4.74 -25.69 -1.04
N VAL A 426 -4.04 -24.56 -1.05
CA VAL A 426 -3.64 -23.84 0.18
C VAL A 426 -4.85 -23.45 1.03
N TRP A 427 -6.01 -23.26 0.41
CA TRP A 427 -7.24 -22.90 1.10
C TRP A 427 -7.94 -24.08 1.77
N SER A 428 -7.40 -25.30 1.67
CA SER A 428 -8.01 -26.49 2.29
C SER A 428 -7.99 -26.51 3.81
N GLU A 429 -7.15 -25.69 4.46
CA GLU A 429 -7.15 -25.47 5.91
C GLU A 429 -7.64 -24.07 6.32
N SER A 430 -8.17 -23.28 5.38
CA SER A 430 -8.76 -21.98 5.70
C SER A 430 -10.08 -22.16 6.45
N ALA A 431 -10.18 -21.56 7.63
CA ALA A 431 -11.36 -21.58 8.49
C ALA A 431 -11.56 -20.22 9.19
N PRO A 432 -11.92 -19.15 8.45
CA PRO A 432 -12.16 -17.82 9.04
C PRO A 432 -13.27 -17.83 10.09
N ASP A 433 -14.34 -18.61 9.90
CA ASP A 433 -15.43 -18.79 10.88
C ASP A 433 -14.97 -19.45 12.21
N GLU A 434 -13.75 -20.01 12.26
CA GLU A 434 -13.15 -20.57 13.47
C GLU A 434 -12.05 -19.65 14.04
N ALA A 435 -11.86 -18.45 13.49
CA ALA A 435 -10.85 -17.50 13.93
C ALA A 435 -11.12 -17.05 15.38
N PRO A 436 -10.08 -16.95 16.22
CA PRO A 436 -10.25 -16.47 17.57
C PRO A 436 -10.56 -14.97 17.58
N GLU A 437 -11.50 -14.56 18.41
CA GLU A 437 -11.71 -13.16 18.75
C GLU A 437 -10.42 -12.55 19.35
N ILE A 438 -9.90 -11.52 18.70
CA ILE A 438 -8.72 -10.77 19.15
C ILE A 438 -9.09 -9.30 19.31
N ARG A 439 -8.43 -8.58 20.24
CA ARG A 439 -8.51 -7.10 20.35
C ARG A 439 -9.93 -6.54 20.28
N ASN A 440 -10.88 -7.20 20.95
CA ASN A 440 -12.27 -6.77 21.02
C ASN A 440 -12.66 -6.42 22.46
N ARG A 441 -12.10 -5.31 22.95
CA ARG A 441 -12.39 -4.79 24.30
C ARG A 441 -13.03 -3.41 24.18
N ALA A 442 -13.57 -2.91 25.29
CA ALA A 442 -14.04 -1.53 25.34
C ALA A 442 -12.90 -0.55 25.04
N VAL A 443 -13.20 0.48 24.25
CA VAL A 443 -12.27 1.51 23.80
C VAL A 443 -11.98 2.48 24.94
N ASP A 444 -10.86 2.29 25.62
CA ASP A 444 -10.39 3.17 26.68
C ASP A 444 -9.56 4.36 26.13
N ASP A 445 -8.79 4.12 25.07
CA ASP A 445 -8.00 5.12 24.36
C ASP A 445 -7.83 4.77 22.87
N LEU A 446 -7.48 5.79 22.09
CA LEU A 446 -7.19 5.69 20.67
C LEU A 446 -5.88 6.40 20.34
N PHE A 447 -5.18 5.93 19.33
CA PHE A 447 -4.10 6.68 18.69
C PHE A 447 -4.45 7.06 17.25
N PHE A 448 -4.00 8.22 16.79
CA PHE A 448 -4.24 8.72 15.44
C PHE A 448 -2.90 8.92 14.72
N PRO A 449 -2.45 7.98 13.90
CA PRO A 449 -1.25 8.18 13.10
C PRO A 449 -1.50 9.25 12.03
N GLN A 450 -0.46 10.01 11.69
CA GLN A 450 -0.51 11.01 10.61
C GLN A 450 -1.71 11.98 10.73
N ALA A 451 -2.05 12.39 11.95
CA ALA A 451 -3.36 12.95 12.25
C ALA A 451 -3.67 14.28 11.53
N ALA A 452 -4.90 14.39 11.04
CA ALA A 452 -5.51 15.63 10.54
C ALA A 452 -6.86 15.86 11.21
N SER A 453 -7.29 17.12 11.31
CA SER A 453 -8.63 17.39 11.86
C SER A 453 -9.71 17.28 10.81
N VAL A 454 -10.95 17.06 11.25
CA VAL A 454 -12.13 17.10 10.39
C VAL A 454 -12.80 18.47 10.48
N LYS A 455 -13.37 18.96 9.39
CA LYS A 455 -14.12 20.22 9.31
C LYS A 455 -15.33 20.09 8.38
N THR A 456 -16.14 21.14 8.30
CA THR A 456 -17.14 21.29 7.23
C THR A 456 -16.62 22.21 6.12
N GLU A 457 -17.33 22.28 4.99
CA GLU A 457 -17.05 23.29 3.94
C GLU A 457 -17.05 24.72 4.50
N SER A 458 -17.89 24.99 5.50
CA SER A 458 -18.14 26.33 6.04
C SER A 458 -17.33 26.70 7.29
N GLY A 459 -16.60 25.75 7.89
CA GLY A 459 -15.84 25.96 9.12
C GLY A 459 -15.81 24.72 10.01
N GLY A 460 -15.97 24.89 11.32
CA GLY A 460 -15.94 23.78 12.28
C GLY A 460 -17.10 22.81 12.12
N VAL A 461 -16.91 21.58 12.60
CA VAL A 461 -18.00 20.59 12.79
C VAL A 461 -18.76 20.89 14.08
N ALA A 462 -20.07 20.64 14.11
CA ALA A 462 -20.85 20.74 15.34
C ALA A 462 -20.57 19.54 16.27
N ASP A 463 -20.47 19.78 17.58
CA ASP A 463 -20.13 18.75 18.58
C ASP A 463 -21.01 17.49 18.48
N SER A 464 -22.29 17.63 18.15
CA SER A 464 -23.23 16.52 17.98
C SER A 464 -22.94 15.59 16.79
N ARG A 465 -21.85 15.83 16.05
CA ARG A 465 -21.36 15.02 14.93
C ARG A 465 -19.91 14.60 15.15
N VAL A 466 -19.34 14.82 16.33
CA VAL A 466 -17.92 14.60 16.62
C VAL A 466 -17.78 13.56 17.73
N PRO A 467 -17.60 12.28 17.40
CA PRO A 467 -17.44 11.25 18.42
C PRO A 467 -16.09 11.32 19.14
N VAL A 468 -15.03 11.75 18.44
CA VAL A 468 -13.66 11.78 18.97
C VAL A 468 -12.98 13.10 18.66
N SER A 469 -12.44 13.73 19.71
CA SER A 469 -11.59 14.92 19.61
C SER A 469 -10.16 14.64 20.08
N ALA A 470 -9.22 15.48 19.69
CA ALA A 470 -7.86 15.45 20.22
C ALA A 470 -7.82 15.96 21.67
N GLU A 471 -6.82 15.51 22.43
CA GLU A 471 -6.55 16.01 23.77
C GLU A 471 -6.32 17.53 23.78
N SER A 472 -6.67 18.18 24.89
CA SER A 472 -6.53 19.65 25.02
C SER A 472 -5.07 20.17 24.93
N THR A 473 -4.09 19.27 24.99
CA THR A 473 -2.66 19.53 24.80
C THR A 473 -2.22 19.47 23.34
N ALA A 474 -3.05 18.93 22.45
CA ALA A 474 -2.75 18.82 21.05
C ALA A 474 -2.65 20.20 20.40
N THR A 475 -1.77 20.30 19.40
CA THR A 475 -1.58 21.49 18.59
C THR A 475 -1.90 21.20 17.14
N GLN A 476 -2.47 22.20 16.48
CA GLN A 476 -2.87 22.14 15.08
C GLN A 476 -2.02 23.11 14.26
N SER A 477 -1.52 22.67 13.12
CA SER A 477 -0.74 23.49 12.19
C SER A 477 -1.28 23.37 10.76
N GLY A 478 -1.65 24.50 10.16
CA GLY A 478 -2.24 24.55 8.81
C GLY A 478 -3.78 24.55 8.82
N GLY A 479 -4.37 24.63 7.63
CA GLY A 479 -5.82 24.49 7.44
C GLY A 479 -6.71 25.49 8.21
N TYR A 480 -7.94 25.06 8.48
CA TYR A 480 -8.89 25.73 9.37
C TYR A 480 -8.46 25.52 10.83
N SER A 481 -8.43 26.58 11.63
CA SER A 481 -8.01 26.48 13.03
C SER A 481 -9.19 26.38 13.99
N TYR A 482 -9.20 25.35 14.82
CA TYR A 482 -10.14 25.24 15.94
C TYR A 482 -9.64 26.07 17.13
N SER A 483 -10.56 26.77 17.79
CA SER A 483 -10.28 27.51 19.03
C SER A 483 -10.61 26.72 20.30
N GLY A 484 -11.22 25.55 20.15
CA GLY A 484 -11.60 24.62 21.21
C GLY A 484 -11.12 23.22 20.85
N ASP A 485 -11.92 22.21 21.16
CA ASP A 485 -11.61 20.82 20.85
C ASP A 485 -11.40 20.64 19.34
N ILE A 486 -10.40 19.81 18.98
CA ILE A 486 -10.01 19.56 17.59
C ILE A 486 -10.65 18.22 17.17
N PRO A 487 -11.66 18.20 16.30
CA PRO A 487 -12.32 16.97 15.86
C PRO A 487 -11.35 16.08 15.10
N LEU A 488 -11.17 14.84 15.55
CA LEU A 488 -10.38 13.81 14.86
C LEU A 488 -11.26 12.84 14.09
N THR A 489 -12.51 12.65 14.49
CA THR A 489 -13.51 11.89 13.74
C THR A 489 -14.81 12.68 13.71
N ALA A 490 -15.53 12.66 12.58
CA ALA A 490 -16.87 13.19 12.48
C ALA A 490 -17.78 12.31 11.62
N VAL A 491 -19.08 12.39 11.87
CA VAL A 491 -20.11 11.60 11.20
C VAL A 491 -21.15 12.48 10.50
N ASP A 492 -21.70 11.97 9.41
CA ASP A 492 -22.83 12.52 8.67
C ASP A 492 -23.85 11.40 8.43
N GLU A 493 -24.66 11.13 9.45
CA GLU A 493 -25.68 10.05 9.44
C GLU A 493 -26.64 10.20 8.26
N ASP A 494 -27.02 11.43 7.88
CA ASP A 494 -27.93 11.68 6.75
C ASP A 494 -27.33 11.27 5.39
N ALA A 495 -26.00 11.12 5.32
CA ALA A 495 -25.27 10.74 4.11
C ALA A 495 -24.67 9.32 4.19
N ASN A 496 -24.83 8.61 5.31
CA ASN A 496 -24.11 7.37 5.65
C ASN A 496 -22.59 7.51 5.43
N VAL A 497 -22.01 8.66 5.80
CA VAL A 497 -20.57 8.94 5.66
C VAL A 497 -19.93 9.27 7.00
N ALA A 498 -18.78 8.66 7.29
CA ALA A 498 -17.86 9.09 8.34
C ALA A 498 -16.56 9.64 7.75
N MET A 499 -15.91 10.56 8.48
CA MET A 499 -14.60 11.11 8.14
C MET A 499 -13.67 10.92 9.34
N VAL A 500 -12.56 10.21 9.14
CA VAL A 500 -11.57 9.87 10.17
C VAL A 500 -10.23 10.53 9.83
N GLY A 501 -9.66 11.23 10.81
CA GLY A 501 -8.45 12.02 10.68
C GLY A 501 -7.15 11.26 10.89
N GLY A 502 -7.02 10.06 10.36
CA GLY A 502 -5.78 9.26 10.35
C GLY A 502 -6.01 7.79 10.00
N PRO A 503 -5.03 7.09 9.38
CA PRO A 503 -5.13 5.67 9.03
C PRO A 503 -5.04 4.76 10.27
N LEU A 504 -6.15 4.59 11.00
CA LEU A 504 -6.18 3.91 12.30
C LEU A 504 -5.78 2.43 12.28
N ILE A 505 -5.84 1.79 11.11
CA ILE A 505 -5.63 0.35 10.90
C ILE A 505 -4.33 0.02 10.16
N ASP A 506 -3.41 0.99 10.06
CA ASP A 506 -2.11 0.81 9.43
C ASP A 506 -1.24 -0.17 10.22
N GLU A 507 -0.91 -1.31 9.61
CA GLU A 507 -0.14 -2.37 10.26
C GLU A 507 1.30 -2.00 10.56
N SER A 508 1.83 -0.90 9.98
CA SER A 508 3.18 -0.44 10.29
C SER A 508 3.35 0.02 11.73
N TYR A 509 2.24 0.19 12.46
CA TYR A 509 2.21 0.45 13.90
C TYR A 509 2.16 -0.82 14.75
N GLU A 510 2.24 -2.01 14.16
CA GLU A 510 2.32 -3.28 14.86
C GLU A 510 3.76 -3.61 15.25
N SER A 511 3.95 -4.11 16.48
CA SER A 511 5.28 -4.48 16.98
C SER A 511 5.92 -5.62 16.17
N SER A 512 5.11 -6.51 15.62
CA SER A 512 5.51 -7.61 14.74
C SER A 512 6.02 -7.14 13.37
N GLU A 513 5.61 -5.94 12.94
CA GLU A 513 6.13 -5.25 11.75
C GLU A 513 7.29 -4.31 12.05
N GLY A 514 7.79 -4.34 13.30
CA GLY A 514 8.98 -3.61 13.72
C GLY A 514 8.70 -2.25 14.33
N PHE A 515 7.44 -1.92 14.63
CA PHE A 515 7.13 -0.75 15.43
C PHE A 515 7.71 -0.89 16.84
N ALA A 516 8.22 0.22 17.39
CA ALA A 516 9.07 0.18 18.59
C ALA A 516 8.30 -0.15 19.89
N VAL A 517 6.98 -0.02 19.88
CA VAL A 517 6.10 -0.30 21.01
C VAL A 517 4.92 -1.15 20.56
N ASP A 518 4.30 -1.84 21.51
CA ASP A 518 3.06 -2.58 21.25
C ASP A 518 1.88 -1.60 21.28
N THR A 519 1.10 -1.58 20.21
CA THR A 519 -0.10 -0.75 20.06
C THR A 519 -1.38 -1.57 20.18
N SER A 520 -1.29 -2.87 20.47
CA SER A 520 -2.45 -3.78 20.54
C SER A 520 -3.39 -3.52 21.70
N ASP A 521 -2.97 -2.70 22.66
CA ASP A 521 -3.79 -2.21 23.76
C ASP A 521 -4.68 -1.02 23.37
N TYR A 522 -4.41 -0.35 22.24
CA TYR A 522 -5.30 0.67 21.69
C TYR A 522 -6.39 -0.02 20.84
N GLU A 523 -7.65 0.28 21.13
CA GLU A 523 -8.83 -0.36 20.51
C GLU A 523 -9.25 0.33 19.20
N ASN A 524 -8.26 0.72 18.38
CA ASN A 524 -8.48 1.35 17.08
C ASN A 524 -9.38 0.50 16.16
N PHE A 525 -9.23 -0.83 16.21
CA PHE A 525 -9.99 -1.77 15.38
C PHE A 525 -11.46 -1.83 15.79
N VAL A 526 -11.73 -1.89 17.10
CA VAL A 526 -13.09 -1.86 17.66
C VAL A 526 -13.76 -0.54 17.32
N PHE A 527 -13.08 0.58 17.54
CA PHE A 527 -13.64 1.90 17.24
C PHE A 527 -14.03 2.05 15.77
N LEU A 528 -13.16 1.65 14.83
CA LEU A 528 -13.48 1.73 13.41
C LEU A 528 -14.66 0.83 13.03
N THR A 529 -14.72 -0.37 13.61
CA THR A 529 -15.79 -1.35 13.32
C THR A 529 -17.13 -0.91 13.90
N ASN A 530 -17.15 -0.41 15.14
CA ASN A 530 -18.33 0.24 15.71
C ASN A 530 -18.75 1.48 14.91
N LEU A 531 -17.79 2.26 14.39
CA LEU A 531 -18.09 3.43 13.56
C LEU A 531 -18.73 3.03 12.22
N ILE A 532 -18.28 1.92 11.63
CA ILE A 532 -18.91 1.33 10.44
C ILE A 532 -20.35 0.91 10.78
N ASP A 533 -20.53 0.12 11.82
CA ASP A 533 -21.84 -0.40 12.25
C ASP A 533 -22.82 0.72 12.63
N TYR A 534 -22.32 1.80 13.23
CA TYR A 534 -23.12 2.97 13.58
C TYR A 534 -23.64 3.75 12.35
N ILE A 535 -22.95 3.68 11.21
CA ILE A 535 -23.25 4.49 10.02
C ILE A 535 -24.01 3.69 8.96
N THR A 536 -23.84 2.36 8.94
CA THR A 536 -24.47 1.47 7.97
C THR A 536 -25.89 1.07 8.41
N ASP A 537 -26.80 0.97 7.45
CA ASP A 537 -28.11 0.34 7.63
C ASP A 537 -28.11 -1.13 7.16
N ARG A 538 -26.93 -1.66 6.82
CA ARG A 538 -26.73 -3.00 6.24
C ARG A 538 -25.84 -3.85 7.11
N SER A 539 -26.15 -5.14 7.14
CA SER A 539 -25.22 -6.19 7.55
C SER A 539 -24.41 -6.69 6.35
N GLY A 540 -23.13 -7.00 6.54
CA GLY A 540 -22.27 -7.54 5.50
C GLY A 540 -20.80 -7.39 5.81
N ASP A 541 -19.95 -7.61 4.84
CA ASP A 541 -18.48 -7.54 5.00
C ASP A 541 -17.95 -6.11 4.80
N VAL A 542 -16.66 -5.90 5.05
CA VAL A 542 -15.99 -4.59 4.89
C VAL A 542 -15.06 -4.60 3.67
N LEU A 543 -15.17 -3.57 2.82
CA LEU A 543 -14.20 -3.30 1.74
C LEU A 543 -13.26 -2.17 2.10
N ILE A 544 -12.06 -2.22 1.53
CA ILE A 544 -11.19 -1.06 1.34
C ILE A 544 -10.95 -0.80 -0.16
N ASP A 545 -10.94 0.47 -0.55
CA ASP A 545 -10.51 0.86 -1.89
C ASP A 545 -8.97 0.81 -1.98
N GLY A 546 -8.45 -0.07 -2.85
CA GLY A 546 -7.02 -0.12 -3.19
C GLY A 546 -6.70 0.47 -4.55
N GLY A 547 -7.72 0.95 -5.27
CA GLY A 547 -7.57 1.71 -6.49
C GLY A 547 -6.99 3.10 -6.25
N HIS A 548 -7.08 3.94 -7.28
CA HIS A 548 -6.78 5.38 -7.19
C HIS A 548 -5.35 5.74 -6.73
N GLY A 549 -4.39 4.84 -6.95
CA GLY A 549 -2.97 5.03 -6.59
C GLY A 549 -2.70 5.05 -5.09
N GLN A 550 -3.54 4.39 -4.29
CA GLN A 550 -3.35 4.31 -2.84
C GLN A 550 -2.21 3.36 -2.46
N PHE A 551 -2.00 2.30 -3.22
CA PHE A 551 -0.83 1.44 -3.05
C PHE A 551 0.47 2.24 -3.15
N ASP A 552 1.43 1.95 -2.27
CA ASP A 552 2.72 2.65 -2.11
C ASP A 552 2.68 4.11 -1.64
N ALA A 553 1.51 4.74 -1.54
CA ALA A 553 1.41 6.07 -0.95
C ALA A 553 1.55 5.95 0.57
N SER A 554 2.56 6.63 1.16
CA SER A 554 2.88 6.54 2.60
C SER A 554 1.78 7.03 3.57
N TYR A 555 0.67 7.50 3.04
CA TYR A 555 -0.45 8.13 3.74
C TYR A 555 -1.80 7.48 3.41
N ALA A 556 -1.78 6.35 2.69
CA ALA A 556 -2.92 5.57 2.26
C ALA A 556 -2.67 4.10 2.60
N LEU A 557 -3.73 3.28 2.57
CA LEU A 557 -3.66 1.86 2.91
C LEU A 557 -4.32 1.00 1.81
N SER A 558 -3.71 -0.15 1.52
CA SER A 558 -4.35 -1.31 0.90
C SER A 558 -4.88 -2.28 1.96
N ASN A 559 -5.51 -3.40 1.57
CA ASN A 559 -5.82 -4.45 2.53
C ASN A 559 -4.56 -5.14 3.10
N ASP A 560 -3.48 -5.25 2.31
CA ASP A 560 -2.18 -5.73 2.82
C ASP A 560 -1.57 -4.77 3.85
N ASP A 561 -1.79 -3.46 3.74
CA ASP A 561 -1.36 -2.50 4.79
C ASP A 561 -2.23 -2.57 6.07
N ALA A 562 -3.22 -3.46 6.11
CA ALA A 562 -4.20 -3.60 7.19
C ALA A 562 -4.53 -5.08 7.52
N ALA A 563 -3.60 -6.01 7.29
CA ALA A 563 -3.84 -7.44 7.48
C ALA A 563 -4.28 -7.81 8.91
N TYR A 564 -3.74 -7.11 9.92
CA TYR A 564 -4.13 -7.30 11.33
C TYR A 564 -5.57 -6.87 11.63
N TYR A 565 -6.09 -5.87 10.90
CA TYR A 565 -7.49 -5.49 10.99
C TYR A 565 -8.39 -6.56 10.35
N GLY A 566 -7.96 -7.16 9.25
CA GLY A 566 -8.62 -8.35 8.68
C GLY A 566 -8.72 -9.49 9.68
N ARG A 567 -7.62 -9.83 10.38
CA ARG A 567 -7.64 -10.86 11.44
C ARG A 567 -8.57 -10.51 12.61
N TYR A 568 -8.71 -9.24 12.94
CA TYR A 568 -9.69 -8.79 13.93
C TYR A 568 -11.11 -9.02 13.44
N LEU A 569 -11.41 -8.65 12.19
CA LEU A 569 -12.74 -8.80 11.59
C LEU A 569 -13.16 -10.28 11.51
N GLU A 570 -12.25 -11.19 11.15
CA GLU A 570 -12.53 -12.63 11.16
C GLU A 570 -13.00 -13.11 12.54
N GLY A 571 -12.34 -12.64 13.61
CA GLY A 571 -12.69 -13.01 14.99
C GLY A 571 -14.02 -12.43 15.50
N VAL A 572 -14.66 -11.54 14.72
CA VAL A 572 -16.00 -11.00 14.98
C VAL A 572 -16.98 -11.31 13.83
N ASP A 573 -16.73 -12.40 13.11
CA ASP A 573 -17.54 -12.95 12.02
C ASP A 573 -17.75 -11.98 10.83
N LEU A 574 -16.72 -11.22 10.47
CA LEU A 574 -16.69 -10.31 9.31
C LEU A 574 -15.49 -10.60 8.40
N SER A 575 -15.65 -10.41 7.09
CA SER A 575 -14.52 -10.44 6.13
C SER A 575 -14.03 -9.03 5.78
N PHE A 576 -12.76 -8.97 5.34
CA PHE A 576 -12.11 -7.74 4.87
C PHE A 576 -11.38 -7.97 3.55
N ASP A 577 -11.81 -7.30 2.50
CA ASP A 577 -11.19 -7.42 1.17
C ASP A 577 -10.94 -6.05 0.53
N GLN A 578 -10.18 -6.07 -0.56
CA GLN A 578 -9.90 -4.90 -1.38
C GLN A 578 -10.70 -4.91 -2.68
N VAL A 579 -11.02 -3.71 -3.19
CA VAL A 579 -11.53 -3.49 -4.54
C VAL A 579 -10.79 -2.34 -5.22
N ASN A 580 -10.55 -2.45 -6.53
CA ASN A 580 -9.91 -1.40 -7.33
C ASN A 580 -10.88 -0.68 -8.29
N HIS A 581 -11.98 -1.34 -8.68
CA HIS A 581 -12.98 -0.81 -9.61
C HIS A 581 -14.40 -0.92 -9.05
N LEU A 582 -14.80 0.07 -8.24
CA LEU A 582 -16.10 0.10 -7.55
C LEU A 582 -17.31 0.09 -8.50
N ASP A 583 -17.17 0.56 -9.73
CA ASP A 583 -18.23 0.58 -10.74
C ASP A 583 -18.45 -0.78 -11.43
N ALA A 584 -17.48 -1.69 -11.33
CA ALA A 584 -17.52 -3.03 -11.91
C ALA A 584 -17.61 -4.16 -10.87
N PHE A 585 -17.61 -3.80 -9.58
CA PHE A 585 -17.65 -4.74 -8.47
C PHE A 585 -19.07 -4.91 -7.92
N ASP A 586 -19.38 -6.09 -7.39
CA ASP A 586 -20.67 -6.34 -6.75
C ASP A 586 -20.64 -5.87 -5.29
N LEU A 587 -21.26 -4.71 -5.04
CA LEU A 587 -21.33 -4.09 -3.71
C LEU A 587 -22.47 -4.65 -2.84
N SER A 588 -23.22 -5.67 -3.29
CA SER A 588 -24.43 -6.13 -2.60
C SER A 588 -24.19 -6.95 -1.32
N ARG A 589 -23.00 -7.55 -1.12
CA ARG A 589 -22.67 -8.28 0.12
C ARG A 589 -21.99 -7.43 1.20
N TRP A 590 -21.66 -6.19 0.90
CA TRP A 590 -20.83 -5.34 1.75
C TRP A 590 -21.68 -4.38 2.57
N GLN A 591 -21.27 -4.13 3.81
CA GLN A 591 -21.86 -3.09 4.65
C GLN A 591 -21.12 -1.76 4.53
N ALA A 592 -19.80 -1.79 4.27
CA ALA A 592 -19.01 -0.58 4.19
C ALA A 592 -17.91 -0.61 3.13
N VAL A 593 -17.55 0.60 2.67
CA VAL A 593 -16.34 0.86 1.88
C VAL A 593 -15.49 1.89 2.61
N ILE A 594 -14.28 1.50 2.98
CA ILE A 594 -13.23 2.37 3.51
C ILE A 594 -12.46 2.97 2.33
N VAL A 595 -12.34 4.29 2.30
CA VAL A 595 -11.54 5.00 1.28
C VAL A 595 -10.48 5.82 1.99
N THR A 596 -9.21 5.46 1.82
CA THR A 596 -8.10 6.26 2.34
C THR A 596 -7.76 7.41 1.38
N THR A 597 -6.77 8.25 1.70
CA THR A 597 -6.52 9.47 0.92
C THR A 597 -5.97 9.14 -0.48
N PRO A 598 -6.73 9.36 -1.57
CA PRO A 598 -6.39 8.80 -2.87
C PRO A 598 -5.49 9.72 -3.68
N VAL A 599 -4.54 9.15 -4.42
CA VAL A 599 -3.60 9.91 -5.28
C VAL A 599 -4.32 10.48 -6.51
N SER A 600 -5.23 9.71 -7.10
CA SER A 600 -6.06 10.14 -8.23
C SER A 600 -7.52 10.33 -7.82
N ALA A 601 -8.28 11.02 -8.67
CA ALA A 601 -9.70 11.27 -8.43
C ALA A 601 -10.55 10.10 -8.95
N PHE A 602 -11.65 9.84 -8.25
CA PHE A 602 -12.66 8.87 -8.66
C PHE A 602 -13.37 9.31 -9.93
N THR A 603 -13.71 8.35 -10.78
CA THR A 603 -14.52 8.60 -11.97
C THR A 603 -15.98 8.83 -11.60
N SER A 604 -16.76 9.39 -12.53
CA SER A 604 -18.20 9.56 -12.31
C SER A 604 -18.94 8.23 -12.15
N ALA A 605 -18.47 7.15 -12.79
CA ALA A 605 -19.10 5.84 -12.67
C ALA A 605 -18.90 5.24 -11.27
N GLU A 606 -17.70 5.36 -10.70
CA GLU A 606 -17.41 4.91 -9.33
C GLU A 606 -18.16 5.75 -8.29
N ILE A 607 -18.27 7.06 -8.50
CA ILE A 607 -19.09 7.94 -7.65
C ILE A 607 -20.57 7.53 -7.71
N ASP A 608 -21.11 7.22 -8.91
CA ASP A 608 -22.48 6.76 -9.08
C ASP A 608 -22.70 5.40 -8.38
N ALA A 609 -21.71 4.50 -8.41
CA ALA A 609 -21.74 3.22 -7.71
C ALA A 609 -21.75 3.39 -6.19
N LEU A 610 -20.85 4.21 -5.63
CA LEU A 610 -20.83 4.52 -4.19
C LEU A 610 -22.10 5.24 -3.73
N THR A 611 -22.63 6.17 -4.54
CA THR A 611 -23.90 6.85 -4.23
C THR A 611 -25.07 5.87 -4.20
N SER A 612 -25.09 4.89 -5.11
CA SER A 612 -26.11 3.83 -5.12
C SER A 612 -25.94 2.90 -3.92
N PHE A 613 -24.70 2.55 -3.57
CA PHE A 613 -24.37 1.75 -2.40
C PHE A 613 -24.86 2.41 -1.10
N ILE A 614 -24.62 3.72 -0.93
CA ILE A 614 -25.15 4.54 0.17
C ILE A 614 -26.68 4.53 0.16
N ALA A 615 -27.31 4.73 -1.00
CA ALA A 615 -28.77 4.74 -1.11
C ALA A 615 -29.41 3.39 -0.74
N ASP A 616 -28.66 2.29 -0.88
CA ASP A 616 -29.06 0.94 -0.45
C ASP A 616 -28.72 0.67 1.03
N GLY A 617 -28.23 1.67 1.77
CA GLY A 617 -27.93 1.61 3.20
C GLY A 617 -26.46 1.37 3.56
N GLY A 618 -25.55 1.32 2.59
CA GLY A 618 -24.12 1.08 2.84
C GLY A 618 -23.41 2.29 3.42
N ALA A 619 -22.39 2.07 4.24
CA ALA A 619 -21.55 3.13 4.82
C ALA A 619 -20.30 3.41 4.00
N VAL A 620 -19.91 4.68 3.87
CA VAL A 620 -18.59 5.07 3.35
C VAL A 620 -17.76 5.75 4.42
N VAL A 621 -16.62 5.17 4.78
CA VAL A 621 -15.69 5.74 5.76
C VAL A 621 -14.49 6.35 5.03
N LEU A 622 -14.38 7.67 5.09
CA LEU A 622 -13.31 8.43 4.45
C LEU A 622 -12.17 8.67 5.44
N VAL A 623 -10.97 8.20 5.11
CA VAL A 623 -9.81 8.20 6.01
C VAL A 623 -8.73 9.15 5.47
N GLY A 624 -8.54 10.25 6.19
CA GLY A 624 -7.70 11.37 5.79
C GLY A 624 -6.39 11.48 6.58
N ALA A 625 -5.26 11.65 5.89
CA ALA A 625 -3.95 11.86 6.52
C ALA A 625 -3.44 13.31 6.40
N GLY A 626 -2.89 13.85 7.48
CA GLY A 626 -2.31 15.20 7.56
C GLY A 626 -0.96 15.35 6.86
N THR A 627 -0.24 14.24 6.68
CA THR A 627 1.00 14.15 5.90
C THR A 627 0.76 14.11 4.39
N ALA A 628 -0.45 13.76 3.96
CA ALA A 628 -0.77 13.60 2.54
C ALA A 628 -0.53 14.91 1.75
N PRO A 629 -0.19 14.85 0.46
CA PRO A 629 -0.14 16.03 -0.39
C PRO A 629 -1.50 16.73 -0.50
N SER A 630 -1.49 18.05 -0.72
CA SER A 630 -2.73 18.83 -0.86
C SER A 630 -3.63 18.36 -2.01
N GLY A 631 -3.05 17.85 -3.10
CA GLY A 631 -3.79 17.25 -4.21
C GLY A 631 -4.57 16.01 -3.79
N ALA A 632 -3.91 15.07 -3.11
CA ALA A 632 -4.54 13.83 -2.63
C ALA A 632 -5.67 14.12 -1.63
N ARG A 633 -5.46 15.03 -0.67
CA ARG A 633 -6.55 15.52 0.21
C ARG A 633 -7.69 16.17 -0.56
N SER A 634 -7.40 16.85 -1.67
CA SER A 634 -8.45 17.46 -2.50
C SER A 634 -9.28 16.40 -3.22
N ASN A 635 -8.69 15.27 -3.62
CA ASN A 635 -9.43 14.15 -4.19
C ASN A 635 -10.38 13.54 -3.17
N LEU A 636 -9.91 13.23 -1.95
CA LEU A 636 -10.77 12.70 -0.86
C LEU A 636 -11.92 13.65 -0.54
N ASN A 637 -11.64 14.95 -0.42
CA ASN A 637 -12.64 15.98 -0.17
C ASN A 637 -13.63 16.17 -1.33
N SER A 638 -13.20 15.92 -2.57
CA SER A 638 -14.07 15.96 -3.75
C SER A 638 -15.00 14.75 -3.81
N LEU A 639 -14.51 13.57 -3.42
CA LEU A 639 -15.34 12.39 -3.22
C LEU A 639 -16.39 12.66 -2.14
N ALA A 640 -15.98 13.11 -0.95
CA ALA A 640 -16.89 13.48 0.14
C ALA A 640 -18.02 14.43 -0.33
N SER A 641 -17.65 15.46 -1.09
CA SER A 641 -18.61 16.39 -1.67
C SER A 641 -19.58 15.73 -2.66
N SER A 642 -19.13 14.74 -3.40
CA SER A 642 -19.92 14.05 -4.42
C SER A 642 -20.88 13.03 -3.81
N LEU A 643 -20.50 12.43 -2.67
CA LEU A 643 -21.36 11.55 -1.86
C LEU A 643 -22.42 12.32 -1.05
N GLY A 644 -22.38 13.66 -1.07
CA GLY A 644 -23.42 14.50 -0.48
C GLY A 644 -23.14 14.99 0.94
N THR A 645 -22.02 14.60 1.56
CA THR A 645 -21.63 15.11 2.89
C THR A 645 -20.95 16.49 2.82
N ASP A 646 -21.13 17.29 3.87
CA ASP A 646 -20.40 18.55 4.07
C ASP A 646 -19.05 18.38 4.79
N LEU A 647 -18.72 17.17 5.26
CA LEU A 647 -17.47 16.85 5.96
C LEU A 647 -16.27 16.90 5.03
N ARG A 648 -15.15 17.42 5.54
CA ARG A 648 -13.89 17.55 4.81
C ARG A 648 -12.74 17.21 5.74
N ILE A 649 -11.75 16.47 5.24
CA ILE A 649 -10.45 16.42 5.90
C ILE A 649 -9.79 17.79 5.78
N ASN A 650 -9.27 18.30 6.88
CA ASN A 650 -8.64 19.60 6.91
C ASN A 650 -7.21 19.53 6.33
N GLY A 651 -6.69 20.70 5.94
CA GLY A 651 -5.36 20.85 5.35
C GLY A 651 -4.29 21.11 6.40
N ASP A 652 -4.37 20.42 7.53
CA ASP A 652 -3.57 20.62 8.73
C ASP A 652 -2.86 19.33 9.16
N GLN A 653 -2.02 19.47 10.19
CA GLN A 653 -1.48 18.37 10.96
C GLN A 653 -1.80 18.60 12.43
N VAL A 654 -2.30 17.56 13.09
CA VAL A 654 -2.56 17.53 14.53
C VAL A 654 -1.42 16.74 15.19
N THR A 655 -0.78 17.35 16.17
CA THR A 655 0.35 16.76 16.90
C THR A 655 0.18 16.96 18.40
N ASP A 656 0.65 16.05 19.23
CA ASP A 656 0.62 16.25 20.68
C ASP A 656 1.93 15.78 21.33
N GLY A 657 2.67 16.72 21.95
CA GLY A 657 3.93 16.41 22.64
C GLY A 657 3.77 15.75 24.01
N THR A 658 2.54 15.66 24.53
CA THR A 658 2.20 15.14 25.86
C THR A 658 1.53 13.77 25.78
N ASN A 659 0.50 13.66 24.94
CA ASN A 659 -0.29 12.42 24.76
C ASN A 659 0.02 11.84 23.38
N ASN A 660 0.97 10.91 23.32
CA ASN A 660 1.39 10.29 22.07
C ASN A 660 1.95 8.89 22.28
N VAL A 661 2.05 8.17 21.17
CA VAL A 661 2.66 6.85 21.12
C VAL A 661 4.19 7.00 21.00
N ASN A 662 4.93 6.25 21.82
CA ASN A 662 6.40 6.15 21.73
C ASN A 662 7.19 7.48 21.80
N GLY A 663 6.62 8.55 22.38
CA GLY A 663 7.27 9.86 22.41
C GLY A 663 7.21 10.62 21.08
N ASP A 664 6.51 10.09 20.07
CA ASP A 664 6.37 10.71 18.76
C ASP A 664 5.12 11.58 18.69
N SER A 665 5.32 12.91 18.72
CA SER A 665 4.21 13.86 18.68
C SER A 665 3.34 13.79 17.41
N GLY A 666 3.81 13.14 16.34
CA GLY A 666 3.05 12.91 15.11
C GLY A 666 2.01 11.79 15.22
N ILE A 667 1.97 11.07 16.35
CA ILE A 667 1.03 9.98 16.64
C ILE A 667 0.29 10.30 17.95
N PRO A 668 -0.56 11.33 17.97
CA PRO A 668 -1.31 11.70 19.18
C PRO A 668 -2.21 10.57 19.66
N THR A 669 -2.35 10.47 20.98
CA THR A 669 -3.35 9.63 21.65
C THR A 669 -4.46 10.47 22.25
N THR A 670 -5.66 9.90 22.41
CA THR A 670 -6.80 10.60 23.00
C THR A 670 -7.74 9.70 23.77
N THR A 671 -8.32 10.28 24.82
CA THR A 671 -9.43 9.73 25.62
C THR A 671 -10.67 10.63 25.57
N VAL A 672 -10.65 11.66 24.70
CA VAL A 672 -11.72 12.67 24.59
C VAL A 672 -12.83 12.15 23.68
N PHE A 673 -13.71 11.35 24.28
CA PHE A 673 -14.83 10.68 23.63
C PHE A 673 -16.16 11.35 23.99
N ASP A 674 -17.04 11.54 23.00
CA ASP A 674 -18.44 11.83 23.24
C ASP A 674 -19.20 10.51 23.38
N THR A 675 -19.40 10.05 24.61
CA THR A 675 -20.05 8.77 24.91
C THR A 675 -21.57 8.78 24.69
N SER A 676 -22.14 9.84 24.09
CA SER A 676 -23.47 9.76 23.49
C SER A 676 -23.47 8.95 22.19
N PHE A 677 -22.31 8.80 21.55
CA PHE A 677 -22.09 7.85 20.47
C PHE A 677 -21.73 6.47 21.03
N PRO A 678 -22.26 5.38 20.47
CA PRO A 678 -22.07 4.02 20.95
C PRO A 678 -20.79 3.35 20.45
N LEU A 679 -19.69 4.09 20.35
CA LEU A 679 -18.52 3.61 19.60
C LEU A 679 -17.46 2.95 20.47
N PHE A 680 -17.67 2.92 21.80
CA PHE A 680 -16.60 2.70 22.76
C PHE A 680 -16.75 1.43 23.60
N ASP A 681 -17.79 0.64 23.41
CA ASP A 681 -17.88 -0.71 23.96
C ASP A 681 -17.20 -1.73 23.02
N ALA A 682 -16.96 -2.94 23.50
CA ALA A 682 -16.51 -4.03 22.63
C ALA A 682 -17.56 -4.27 21.53
N TYR A 683 -17.10 -4.58 20.32
CA TYR A 683 -18.00 -4.85 19.20
C TYR A 683 -18.75 -6.15 19.45
N ASP A 684 -20.07 -6.13 19.36
CA ASP A 684 -20.94 -7.28 19.56
C ASP A 684 -21.89 -7.56 18.38
N GLY A 685 -21.71 -6.82 17.28
CA GLY A 685 -22.54 -6.94 16.08
C GLY A 685 -24.01 -6.53 16.27
N SER A 686 -24.34 -5.88 17.39
CA SER A 686 -25.67 -5.34 17.62
C SER A 686 -25.77 -3.94 17.03
N THR A 687 -26.44 -3.84 15.87
CA THR A 687 -26.62 -2.62 15.07
C THR A 687 -26.90 -1.37 15.92
N GLY A 688 -25.98 -0.41 15.88
CA GLY A 688 -26.21 1.02 16.18
C GLY A 688 -26.58 1.32 17.63
N GLY A 689 -25.58 1.54 18.48
CA GLY A 689 -25.90 1.87 19.86
C GLY A 689 -26.49 3.27 20.08
N GLY A 690 -26.97 3.43 21.30
CA GLY A 690 -27.75 4.59 21.73
C GLY A 690 -28.88 4.27 22.69
N ASP A 691 -28.93 3.08 23.30
CA ASP A 691 -29.37 2.88 24.69
C ASP A 691 -28.93 1.49 25.12
N GLY A 692 -28.77 1.24 26.42
CA GLY A 692 -28.61 -0.11 26.97
C GLY A 692 -29.92 -0.93 26.82
N GLY A 693 -30.35 -1.15 25.59
CA GLY A 693 -31.53 -1.91 25.20
C GLY A 693 -31.11 -3.28 24.69
N SER A 694 -31.39 -4.31 25.49
CA SER A 694 -31.50 -5.69 25.01
C SER A 694 -32.27 -5.68 23.69
N GLY A 695 -31.77 -6.33 22.63
CA GLY A 695 -32.42 -6.33 21.32
C GLY A 695 -33.94 -6.49 21.44
N ASP A 696 -34.72 -5.69 20.71
CA ASP A 696 -36.17 -5.68 20.83
C ASP A 696 -36.71 -7.08 20.50
N GLY A 697 -36.97 -7.85 21.54
CA GLY A 697 -37.71 -9.07 21.40
C GLY A 697 -39.13 -8.72 20.98
N GLU A 698 -39.63 -9.38 19.94
CA GLU A 698 -40.95 -9.13 19.37
C GLU A 698 -41.79 -10.39 19.56
N ILE A 699 -42.85 -10.32 20.38
CA ILE A 699 -43.74 -11.45 20.58
C ILE A 699 -44.79 -11.53 19.46
N SER A 700 -44.86 -12.69 18.81
CA SER A 700 -45.89 -13.01 17.82
C SER A 700 -46.72 -14.23 18.24
N ILE A 701 -47.96 -14.32 17.74
CA ILE A 701 -48.85 -15.46 18.01
C ILE A 701 -48.66 -16.50 16.88
N ALA A 702 -47.78 -17.46 17.10
CA ALA A 702 -47.45 -18.52 16.15
C ALA A 702 -48.64 -19.45 15.90
N GLN A 703 -49.24 -19.98 16.97
CA GLN A 703 -50.34 -20.94 16.88
C GLN A 703 -51.40 -20.69 17.96
N ILE A 704 -52.66 -20.94 17.61
CA ILE A 704 -53.77 -21.07 18.56
C ILE A 704 -54.34 -22.47 18.36
N HIS A 705 -54.55 -23.19 19.45
CA HIS A 705 -55.17 -24.52 19.46
C HIS A 705 -56.36 -24.47 20.41
N GLU A 706 -57.50 -24.03 19.87
CA GLU A 706 -58.75 -23.81 20.59
C GLU A 706 -59.57 -25.10 20.80
N ASP A 707 -59.58 -26.00 19.81
CA ASP A 707 -60.45 -27.18 19.81
C ASP A 707 -59.76 -28.37 20.50
N ALA A 708 -59.79 -28.35 21.83
CA ALA A 708 -59.24 -29.43 22.65
C ALA A 708 -59.91 -30.77 22.31
N SER A 709 -59.13 -31.85 22.28
CA SER A 709 -59.65 -33.17 22.00
C SER A 709 -60.63 -33.63 23.08
N GLY A 710 -61.91 -33.74 22.70
CA GLY A 710 -62.99 -34.21 23.58
C GLY A 710 -63.95 -33.10 23.99
N ASN A 711 -64.07 -32.83 25.28
CA ASN A 711 -64.86 -31.70 25.79
C ASN A 711 -63.87 -30.77 26.50
N ASP A 712 -63.72 -29.57 25.97
CA ASP A 712 -62.67 -28.60 26.29
C ASP A 712 -62.65 -28.29 27.79
N ASN A 713 -63.83 -28.22 28.42
CA ASN A 713 -63.97 -28.01 29.86
C ASN A 713 -63.35 -29.13 30.73
N ASN A 714 -63.01 -30.28 30.14
CA ASN A 714 -62.36 -31.41 30.80
C ASN A 714 -60.94 -31.69 30.28
N ASN A 715 -60.47 -30.97 29.25
CA ASN A 715 -59.14 -31.15 28.64
C ASN A 715 -58.48 -29.78 28.35
N LEU A 716 -58.43 -28.92 29.37
CA LEU A 716 -57.96 -27.55 29.26
C LEU A 716 -56.45 -27.42 28.96
N ASP A 717 -55.68 -28.49 29.13
CA ASP A 717 -54.26 -28.48 28.75
C ASP A 717 -54.05 -28.73 27.25
N ASP A 718 -55.08 -29.23 26.54
CA ASP A 718 -55.10 -29.35 25.08
C ASP A 718 -55.74 -28.11 24.42
N GLU A 719 -55.87 -27.02 25.17
CA GLU A 719 -56.36 -25.71 24.76
C GLU A 719 -55.23 -24.69 25.03
N TYR A 720 -54.51 -24.24 24.00
CA TYR A 720 -53.28 -23.49 24.20
C TYR A 720 -52.97 -22.46 23.10
N VAL A 721 -52.10 -21.51 23.43
CA VAL A 721 -51.54 -20.53 22.49
C VAL A 721 -50.02 -20.67 22.50
N VAL A 722 -49.40 -20.73 21.32
CA VAL A 722 -47.94 -20.72 21.15
C VAL A 722 -47.52 -19.32 20.73
N PHE A 723 -46.60 -18.76 21.50
CA PHE A 723 -45.93 -17.50 21.21
C PHE A 723 -44.52 -17.76 20.71
N GLU A 724 -44.05 -16.90 19.80
CA GLU A 724 -42.70 -16.94 19.25
C GLU A 724 -42.08 -15.56 19.38
N ASN A 725 -40.83 -15.50 19.83
CA ASN A 725 -40.05 -14.27 19.80
C ASN A 725 -39.45 -14.14 18.40
N THR A 726 -40.09 -13.34 17.54
CA THR A 726 -39.64 -13.06 16.17
C THR A 726 -38.64 -11.91 16.09
N GLY A 727 -38.36 -11.28 17.23
CA GLY A 727 -37.34 -10.24 17.34
C GLY A 727 -35.92 -10.83 17.35
N THR A 728 -34.94 -9.94 17.38
CA THR A 728 -33.51 -10.30 17.30
C THR A 728 -32.86 -10.44 18.69
N GLY A 729 -33.55 -10.06 19.78
CA GLY A 729 -33.08 -10.19 21.16
C GLY A 729 -34.07 -10.92 22.08
N SER A 730 -33.64 -11.23 23.31
CA SER A 730 -34.51 -11.85 24.32
C SER A 730 -35.59 -10.86 24.80
N ILE A 731 -36.84 -11.31 24.92
CA ILE A 731 -37.95 -10.47 25.41
C ILE A 731 -38.22 -10.73 26.90
N ASP A 732 -38.34 -9.68 27.71
CA ASP A 732 -38.85 -9.76 29.08
C ASP A 732 -40.35 -9.47 29.10
N LEU A 733 -41.14 -10.48 29.47
CA LEU A 733 -42.60 -10.38 29.55
C LEU A 733 -43.10 -10.01 30.95
N THR A 734 -42.24 -9.53 31.84
CA THR A 734 -42.64 -9.06 33.17
C THR A 734 -43.72 -7.99 33.05
N GLY A 735 -44.90 -8.24 33.63
CA GLY A 735 -46.04 -7.31 33.58
C GLY A 735 -46.91 -7.39 32.33
N TRP A 736 -46.52 -8.18 31.33
CA TRP A 736 -47.32 -8.40 30.12
C TRP A 736 -48.56 -9.26 30.40
N THR A 737 -49.57 -9.14 29.55
CA THR A 737 -50.82 -9.90 29.69
C THR A 737 -51.35 -10.48 28.38
N VAL A 738 -52.09 -11.58 28.48
CA VAL A 738 -52.84 -12.19 27.37
C VAL A 738 -54.33 -12.14 27.71
N GLU A 739 -55.15 -11.68 26.79
CA GLU A 739 -56.60 -11.57 26.96
C GLU A 739 -57.36 -12.24 25.80
N ASP A 740 -58.52 -12.84 26.13
CA ASP A 740 -59.52 -13.30 25.15
C ASP A 740 -60.59 -12.22 24.88
N GLU A 741 -61.51 -12.47 23.94
CA GLU A 741 -62.59 -11.52 23.63
C GLU A 741 -63.57 -11.32 24.81
N ALA A 742 -63.63 -12.28 25.75
CA ALA A 742 -64.44 -12.21 26.97
C ALA A 742 -63.74 -11.58 28.19
N SER A 743 -62.52 -11.04 28.01
CA SER A 743 -61.70 -10.39 29.04
C SER A 743 -61.25 -11.31 30.19
N HIS A 744 -61.05 -12.60 29.92
CA HIS A 744 -60.21 -13.45 30.74
C HIS A 744 -58.75 -13.05 30.52
N THR A 745 -58.06 -12.62 31.59
CA THR A 745 -56.66 -12.17 31.53
C THR A 745 -55.70 -13.19 32.15
N TYR A 746 -54.60 -13.49 31.47
CA TYR A 746 -53.39 -14.15 31.97
C TYR A 746 -52.30 -13.10 32.16
N SER A 747 -51.50 -13.22 33.22
CA SER A 747 -50.31 -12.39 33.42
C SER A 747 -49.09 -13.30 33.39
N PHE A 748 -48.08 -12.91 32.61
CA PHE A 748 -46.81 -13.64 32.60
C PHE A 748 -46.12 -13.56 33.97
N PRO A 749 -45.36 -14.60 34.37
CA PRO A 749 -44.61 -14.58 35.63
C PRO A 749 -43.57 -13.45 35.66
N ASP A 750 -43.34 -12.84 36.82
CA ASP A 750 -42.28 -11.85 37.00
C ASP A 750 -40.91 -12.47 36.65
N GLY A 751 -40.13 -11.77 35.82
CA GLY A 751 -38.82 -12.19 35.33
C GLY A 751 -38.87 -13.29 34.25
N PHE A 752 -40.01 -13.52 33.61
CA PHE A 752 -40.11 -14.46 32.51
C PHE A 752 -39.52 -13.86 31.22
N THR A 753 -38.38 -14.41 30.79
CA THR A 753 -37.71 -14.03 29.55
C THR A 753 -37.59 -15.23 28.62
N PHE A 754 -37.63 -15.02 27.30
CA PHE A 754 -37.28 -16.07 26.33
C PHE A 754 -36.63 -15.49 25.06
N ASP A 755 -35.61 -16.21 24.57
CA ASP A 755 -34.64 -15.73 23.59
C ASP A 755 -35.21 -15.59 22.17
N ALA A 756 -34.50 -14.87 21.31
CA ALA A 756 -34.85 -14.73 19.90
C ALA A 756 -35.03 -16.10 19.21
N GLY A 757 -36.10 -16.26 18.46
CA GLY A 757 -36.49 -17.52 17.79
C GLY A 757 -37.03 -18.62 18.72
N ALA A 758 -37.06 -18.41 20.04
CA ALA A 758 -37.64 -19.37 20.97
C ALA A 758 -39.18 -19.30 20.97
N GLN A 759 -39.81 -20.42 21.34
CA GLN A 759 -41.27 -20.54 21.48
C GLN A 759 -41.68 -20.91 22.90
N VAL A 760 -42.79 -20.32 23.36
CA VAL A 760 -43.43 -20.66 24.64
C VAL A 760 -44.91 -20.98 24.42
N THR A 761 -45.40 -22.02 25.09
CA THR A 761 -46.80 -22.47 25.02
C THR A 761 -47.54 -22.09 26.30
N LEU A 762 -48.63 -21.34 26.18
CA LEU A 762 -49.57 -21.07 27.27
C LEU A 762 -50.75 -22.04 27.21
N HIS A 763 -50.79 -22.99 28.14
CA HIS A 763 -51.90 -23.91 28.35
C HIS A 763 -52.99 -23.29 29.23
N THR A 764 -54.26 -23.53 28.89
CA THR A 764 -55.40 -22.99 29.63
C THR A 764 -55.57 -23.65 31.01
N GLY A 765 -55.27 -24.95 31.10
CA GLY A 765 -55.47 -25.77 32.29
C GLY A 765 -54.39 -25.61 33.38
N THR A 766 -54.04 -26.68 34.06
CA THR A 766 -53.21 -26.66 35.28
C THR A 766 -51.94 -27.48 35.11
N GLY A 767 -50.79 -26.89 35.40
CA GLY A 767 -49.49 -27.57 35.36
C GLY A 767 -48.46 -26.88 36.25
N SER A 768 -47.19 -27.08 35.95
CA SER A 768 -46.07 -26.38 36.58
C SER A 768 -45.31 -25.66 35.48
N ASP A 769 -45.15 -24.35 35.64
CA ASP A 769 -44.47 -23.51 34.65
C ASP A 769 -43.01 -23.94 34.45
N THR A 770 -42.56 -23.90 33.21
CA THR A 770 -41.19 -24.12 32.74
C THR A 770 -40.76 -22.94 31.88
N SER A 771 -39.56 -22.98 31.28
CA SER A 771 -39.12 -21.98 30.30
C SER A 771 -39.87 -22.05 28.96
N THR A 772 -40.58 -23.15 28.67
CA THR A 772 -41.27 -23.36 27.38
C THR A 772 -42.77 -23.61 27.52
N ASP A 773 -43.27 -23.85 28.73
CA ASP A 773 -44.66 -24.22 29.00
C ASP A 773 -45.17 -23.44 30.22
N LEU A 774 -46.22 -22.66 30.00
CA LEU A 774 -46.90 -21.83 31.01
C LEU A 774 -48.33 -22.33 31.19
N TYR A 775 -48.88 -22.22 32.40
CA TYR A 775 -50.22 -22.72 32.73
C TYR A 775 -51.10 -21.64 33.38
N TRP A 776 -52.22 -21.31 32.75
CA TRP A 776 -53.16 -20.29 33.23
C TRP A 776 -53.91 -20.71 34.52
N GLY A 777 -53.92 -22.00 34.84
CA GLY A 777 -54.49 -22.53 36.06
C GLY A 777 -56.02 -22.57 36.08
N LYS A 778 -56.69 -22.51 34.91
CA LYS A 778 -58.16 -22.59 34.83
C LYS A 778 -58.61 -24.00 35.20
N THR A 779 -59.77 -24.08 35.85
CA THR A 779 -60.40 -25.36 36.19
C THR A 779 -61.88 -25.33 35.79
N GLY A 780 -62.25 -26.20 34.86
CA GLY A 780 -63.65 -26.46 34.49
C GLY A 780 -64.32 -25.46 33.52
N SER A 781 -63.58 -24.55 32.91
CA SER A 781 -64.07 -23.64 31.86
C SER A 781 -62.99 -23.37 30.82
N ALA A 782 -63.29 -23.65 29.55
CA ALA A 782 -62.46 -23.25 28.42
C ALA A 782 -62.41 -21.72 28.29
N VAL A 783 -61.33 -21.21 27.70
CA VAL A 783 -61.13 -19.77 27.50
C VAL A 783 -61.33 -19.40 26.04
N TRP A 784 -60.63 -20.12 25.15
CA TRP A 784 -60.62 -20.02 23.71
C TRP A 784 -61.87 -20.68 23.11
N ASN A 785 -62.71 -19.89 22.43
CA ASN A 785 -63.97 -20.37 21.86
C ASN A 785 -63.81 -21.01 20.47
N ASN A 786 -64.14 -22.30 20.31
CA ASN A 786 -64.08 -23.04 19.02
C ASN A 786 -64.93 -22.42 17.89
N GLY A 787 -65.87 -21.52 18.20
CA GLY A 787 -66.67 -20.77 17.23
C GLY A 787 -65.99 -19.50 16.68
N GLY A 788 -64.80 -19.18 17.16
CA GLY A 788 -64.03 -17.97 16.89
C GLY A 788 -63.85 -17.12 18.15
N ASP A 789 -62.64 -16.58 18.31
CA ASP A 789 -62.20 -15.74 19.42
C ASP A 789 -61.05 -14.82 18.96
N THR A 790 -60.56 -13.95 19.83
CA THR A 790 -59.36 -13.14 19.58
C THR A 790 -58.41 -13.21 20.75
N VAL A 791 -57.17 -13.63 20.49
CA VAL A 791 -56.06 -13.51 21.44
C VAL A 791 -55.46 -12.11 21.29
N SER A 792 -55.37 -11.35 22.38
CA SER A 792 -54.70 -10.04 22.43
C SER A 792 -53.60 -10.04 23.48
N VAL A 793 -52.41 -9.61 23.11
CA VAL A 793 -51.24 -9.50 23.99
C VAL A 793 -50.96 -8.03 24.25
N TYR A 794 -50.90 -7.65 25.52
CA TYR A 794 -50.58 -6.29 25.94
C TYR A 794 -49.24 -6.24 26.67
N ASP A 795 -48.47 -5.19 26.39
CA ASP A 795 -47.20 -4.92 27.05
C ASP A 795 -47.38 -4.45 28.51
N ASP A 796 -46.26 -4.24 29.20
CA ASP A 796 -46.21 -3.81 30.60
C ASP A 796 -46.83 -2.42 30.86
N SER A 797 -46.91 -1.59 29.82
CA SER A 797 -47.56 -0.28 29.81
C SER A 797 -49.07 -0.35 29.58
N GLY A 798 -49.56 -1.53 29.15
CA GLY A 798 -50.95 -1.80 28.78
C GLY A 798 -51.28 -1.41 27.34
N ALA A 799 -50.28 -1.21 26.47
CA ALA A 799 -50.48 -1.03 25.04
C ALA A 799 -50.60 -2.39 24.33
N LEU A 800 -51.44 -2.45 23.30
CA LEU A 800 -51.63 -3.68 22.52
C LEU A 800 -50.38 -3.94 21.67
N SER A 801 -49.70 -5.06 21.91
CA SER A 801 -48.50 -5.48 21.18
C SER A 801 -48.89 -6.30 19.94
N THR A 802 -49.60 -7.42 20.12
CA THR A 802 -50.05 -8.28 19.01
C THR A 802 -51.44 -8.85 19.26
N SER A 803 -52.15 -9.19 18.19
CA SER A 803 -53.45 -9.86 18.29
C SER A 803 -53.72 -10.78 17.10
N LYS A 804 -54.46 -11.86 17.32
CA LYS A 804 -54.83 -12.83 16.29
C LYS A 804 -56.22 -13.39 16.56
N SER A 805 -57.12 -13.25 15.59
CA SER A 805 -58.43 -13.89 15.57
C SER A 805 -58.39 -15.15 14.70
N TYR A 806 -59.25 -16.12 14.98
CA TYR A 806 -59.36 -17.38 14.23
C TYR A 806 -60.81 -17.77 13.92
#